data_AF-A0AAX6IFH5-F1
#
_entry.id   AF-A0AAX6IFH5-F1
#
_cell.length_a   1.000
_cell.length_b   1.000
_cell.length_c   1.000
_cell.angle_alpha   90.00
_cell.angle_beta   90.00
_cell.angle_gamma   90.00
#
_symmetry.space_group_name_H-M   'P 1'
#
loop_
_entity.id
_entity.type
_entity.pdbx_description
1 polymer ?
#
loop_
_entity_poly.entity_id
_entity_poly.type
_entity_poly.pdbx_seq_one_letter_code
_entity_poly.pdbx_strand_id
1 'polypeptide(L)'
;MKSIAAYRSGLQIDTKVSKKAAEEGLHDDLHGRPVRIKNKSFIDYLFTCSLEVALSFNLPMQIHTGFGDKDLDLRLGNPLHLRTVLEDQRFSKCRLVLLHASYPFSKEASYLASVYSQVYLDFGLTVPKLSVQGMISSVKELLELAPIKKVMFSSDGYAFPETFFLGAKRARQVVFSVLSNACEDGDITIPDALEAIEDIFRRNALELYDLHAIVGSVDCRHPITLSDNYLSYKSQEDVVFVRIIWVDASGQHRCRVIPAKRFYQVVKETGVGLTFASMGMSSFTDGPADGTNLTGVGEIRLIPELSTKCRLPWARQEEMVLADMHIRPGEAWEYCPRNTLKKVTKILKDEFNLVANAGFEMEFYLLKNVVREGKEQWVPFDSTPYCSTSGFDSVSPILQEVNSALQSLCISVEQLHAESGKGQFEIALAHTNCTLAADNLIFAHEVIRSVARKHGLLATFVPKYCLDDIGSGSHVHLSLWEHGENVFMGSVGSQYGMSILGEQFMAGVFHHLPSVLAFIAPLPNSYDRIKPNTWSGAYHCWGRENREAPLRTASPPGVSSEVVSNFEIKSFDGCANPHLGLASIVAAGIDGLRRNLSLPMPTDTHPGNDLRRLPEELLESVVALNEDEILKSLLGEKLVAAVTGIRMAEINYYGNDKEAYKQLIHRY
;
A
#
# COMPACT_ATOMS: atom_id res chain seq x y z
N MET A 1 -32.82 -22.84 14.52
CA MET A 1 -33.75 -23.33 13.46
C MET A 1 -33.93 -22.26 12.38
N LYS A 2 -34.37 -22.61 11.17
CA LYS A 2 -34.53 -21.66 10.06
C LYS A 2 -35.89 -21.85 9.36
N SER A 3 -36.62 -20.76 9.11
CA SER A 3 -37.93 -20.76 8.45
C SER A 3 -37.91 -20.00 7.12
N ILE A 4 -38.58 -20.58 6.13
CA ILE A 4 -38.79 -20.02 4.80
C ILE A 4 -40.28 -19.66 4.55
N ALA A 5 -41.08 -19.50 5.61
CA ALA A 5 -42.51 -19.23 5.49
C ALA A 5 -42.84 -18.00 4.62
N ALA A 6 -41.99 -16.96 4.67
CA ALA A 6 -42.07 -15.80 3.79
C ALA A 6 -42.11 -16.17 2.30
N TYR A 7 -41.40 -17.22 1.88
CA TYR A 7 -41.32 -17.66 0.48
C TYR A 7 -42.53 -18.48 0.03
N ARG A 8 -43.42 -18.83 0.97
CA ARG A 8 -44.54 -19.75 0.74
C ARG A 8 -45.87 -19.06 1.04
N SER A 9 -46.33 -19.11 2.27
CA SER A 9 -47.63 -18.57 2.69
C SER A 9 -47.56 -17.16 3.28
N GLY A 10 -46.35 -16.59 3.44
CA GLY A 10 -46.12 -15.28 4.01
C GLY A 10 -45.86 -15.29 5.52
N LEU A 11 -45.56 -14.11 6.06
CA LEU A 11 -45.19 -13.91 7.46
C LEU A 11 -46.38 -13.61 8.40
N GLN A 12 -47.59 -13.51 7.87
CA GLN A 12 -48.80 -13.31 8.68
C GLN A 12 -49.26 -14.65 9.29
N ILE A 13 -48.53 -15.15 10.28
CA ILE A 13 -48.77 -16.48 10.87
C ILE A 13 -50.00 -16.46 11.78
N ASP A 14 -50.94 -17.37 11.56
CA ASP A 14 -52.02 -17.65 12.53
C ASP A 14 -51.50 -18.49 13.69
N THR A 15 -51.31 -17.87 14.86
CA THR A 15 -50.81 -18.58 16.05
C THR A 15 -51.85 -19.51 16.70
N LYS A 16 -53.11 -19.46 16.27
CA LYS A 16 -54.23 -20.24 16.82
C LYS A 16 -54.71 -21.35 15.87
N VAL A 17 -53.97 -21.61 14.79
CA VAL A 17 -54.30 -22.66 13.84
C VAL A 17 -54.41 -24.02 14.53
N SER A 18 -55.52 -24.72 14.28
CA SER A 18 -55.77 -26.03 14.89
C SER A 18 -54.98 -27.14 14.18
N LYS A 19 -54.59 -28.18 14.92
CA LYS A 19 -53.96 -29.37 14.36
C LYS A 19 -54.79 -30.01 13.23
N LYS A 20 -56.12 -30.02 13.37
CA LYS A 20 -57.03 -30.56 12.36
C LYS A 20 -56.93 -29.79 11.03
N ALA A 21 -56.94 -28.46 11.08
CA ALA A 21 -56.80 -27.62 9.89
C ALA A 21 -55.42 -27.81 9.21
N ALA A 22 -54.38 -28.08 10.00
CA ALA A 22 -53.04 -28.38 9.48
C ALA A 22 -52.98 -29.77 8.80
N GLU A 23 -53.62 -30.79 9.37
CA GLU A 23 -53.72 -32.14 8.79
C GLU A 23 -54.49 -32.11 7.46
N GLU A 24 -55.61 -31.38 7.40
CA GLU A 24 -56.37 -31.14 6.17
C GLU A 24 -55.50 -30.41 5.13
N GLY A 25 -54.77 -29.36 5.54
CA GLY A 25 -53.89 -28.62 4.65
C GLY A 25 -52.69 -29.43 4.12
N LEU A 26 -52.15 -30.36 4.93
CA LEU A 26 -51.12 -31.30 4.48
C LEU A 26 -51.67 -32.25 3.41
N HIS A 27 -52.90 -32.75 3.59
CA HIS A 27 -53.55 -33.59 2.58
C HIS A 27 -53.67 -32.86 1.24
N ASP A 28 -54.08 -31.58 1.24
CA ASP A 28 -54.16 -30.76 0.02
C ASP A 28 -52.80 -30.65 -0.71
N ASP A 29 -51.72 -30.36 0.03
CA ASP A 29 -50.39 -30.21 -0.55
C ASP A 29 -49.83 -31.52 -1.15
N LEU A 30 -50.20 -32.68 -0.56
CA LEU A 30 -49.76 -34.00 -1.02
C LEU A 30 -50.41 -34.42 -2.35
N HIS A 31 -51.52 -33.79 -2.75
CA HIS A 31 -52.18 -34.09 -4.03
C HIS A 31 -51.51 -33.42 -5.25
N GLY A 32 -50.63 -32.42 -5.05
CA GLY A 32 -49.89 -31.75 -6.13
C GLY A 32 -48.67 -32.54 -6.62
N ARG A 33 -48.37 -32.51 -7.93
CA ARG A 33 -47.11 -33.03 -8.50
C ARG A 33 -46.36 -31.94 -9.29
N PRO A 34 -45.08 -31.64 -8.97
CA PRO A 34 -44.32 -32.13 -7.81
C PRO A 34 -44.93 -31.64 -6.48
N VAL A 35 -44.85 -32.47 -5.44
CA VAL A 35 -45.35 -32.12 -4.09
C VAL A 35 -44.62 -30.86 -3.62
N ARG A 36 -45.38 -29.84 -3.25
CA ARG A 36 -44.83 -28.57 -2.79
C ARG A 36 -45.69 -28.01 -1.67
N ILE A 37 -45.10 -27.87 -0.49
CA ILE A 37 -45.78 -27.35 0.69
C ILE A 37 -46.10 -25.87 0.48
N LYS A 38 -47.40 -25.54 0.44
CA LYS A 38 -47.92 -24.18 0.21
C LYS A 38 -49.14 -23.87 1.06
N ASN A 39 -49.83 -24.87 1.59
CA ASN A 39 -51.03 -24.66 2.37
C ASN A 39 -50.70 -23.83 3.63
N LYS A 40 -51.44 -22.73 3.78
CA LYS A 40 -51.19 -21.75 4.85
C LYS A 40 -51.41 -22.32 6.23
N SER A 41 -52.50 -23.06 6.46
CA SER A 41 -52.80 -23.64 7.78
C SER A 41 -51.74 -24.64 8.20
N PHE A 42 -51.22 -25.43 7.25
CA PHE A 42 -50.13 -26.36 7.54
C PHE A 42 -48.81 -25.64 7.85
N ILE A 43 -48.42 -24.63 7.06
CA ILE A 43 -47.21 -23.85 7.31
C ILE A 43 -47.28 -23.09 8.64
N ASP A 44 -48.40 -22.44 8.93
CA ASP A 44 -48.60 -21.69 10.17
C ASP A 44 -48.53 -22.62 11.40
N TYR A 45 -49.06 -23.84 11.28
CA TYR A 45 -48.96 -24.85 12.33
C TYR A 45 -47.52 -25.34 12.53
N LEU A 46 -46.79 -25.64 11.44
CA LEU A 46 -45.38 -25.99 11.52
C LEU A 46 -44.53 -24.85 12.11
N PHE A 47 -44.86 -23.60 11.78
CA PHE A 47 -44.17 -22.42 12.30
C PHE A 47 -44.36 -22.31 13.82
N THR A 48 -45.60 -22.46 14.31
CA THR A 48 -45.88 -22.43 15.76
C THR A 48 -45.24 -23.60 16.51
N CYS A 49 -45.31 -24.82 15.98
CA CYS A 49 -44.58 -25.96 16.54
C CYS A 49 -43.06 -25.72 16.57
N SER A 50 -42.51 -25.09 15.52
CA SER A 50 -41.08 -24.74 15.49
C SER A 50 -40.73 -23.71 16.56
N LEU A 51 -41.60 -22.74 16.86
CA LEU A 51 -41.38 -21.80 17.95
C LEU A 51 -41.42 -22.48 19.32
N GLU A 52 -42.34 -23.42 19.53
CA GLU A 52 -42.42 -24.21 20.78
C GLU A 52 -41.16 -25.04 21.00
N VAL A 53 -40.64 -25.67 19.94
CA VAL A 53 -39.38 -26.41 19.97
C VAL A 53 -38.20 -25.47 20.21
N ALA A 54 -38.15 -24.32 19.51
CA ALA A 54 -37.10 -23.32 19.68
C ALA A 54 -37.02 -22.86 21.14
N LEU A 55 -38.18 -22.58 21.74
CA LEU A 55 -38.26 -22.17 23.13
C LEU A 55 -37.80 -23.27 24.08
N SER A 56 -38.26 -24.51 23.85
CA SER A 56 -37.95 -25.66 24.71
C SER A 56 -36.45 -26.00 24.74
N PHE A 57 -35.76 -25.81 23.61
CA PHE A 57 -34.32 -26.05 23.48
C PHE A 57 -33.47 -24.78 23.61
N ASN A 58 -34.09 -23.63 23.94
CA ASN A 58 -33.44 -22.33 23.94
C ASN A 58 -32.64 -22.03 22.65
N LEU A 59 -33.19 -22.38 21.49
CA LEU A 59 -32.54 -22.15 20.19
C LEU A 59 -33.09 -20.89 19.52
N PRO A 60 -32.24 -20.03 18.95
CA PRO A 60 -32.71 -18.95 18.08
C PRO A 60 -33.39 -19.51 16.82
N MET A 61 -34.44 -18.83 16.38
CA MET A 61 -35.14 -19.11 15.13
C MET A 61 -34.84 -18.01 14.10
N GLN A 62 -34.12 -18.39 13.05
CA GLN A 62 -33.88 -17.53 11.90
C GLN A 62 -35.10 -17.55 10.97
N ILE A 63 -35.53 -16.38 10.53
CA ILE A 63 -36.69 -16.20 9.66
C ILE A 63 -36.23 -15.44 8.44
N HIS A 64 -36.42 -16.03 7.26
CA HIS A 64 -36.26 -15.27 6.04
C HIS A 64 -37.32 -14.18 5.93
N THR A 65 -36.87 -12.98 5.63
CA THR A 65 -37.70 -11.80 5.40
C THR A 65 -37.19 -11.14 4.12
N GLY A 66 -38.09 -10.66 3.27
CA GLY A 66 -37.67 -10.12 1.97
C GLY A 66 -37.05 -11.18 1.04
N PHE A 67 -35.85 -10.92 0.49
CA PHE A 67 -35.10 -11.75 -0.48
C PHE A 67 -35.44 -13.24 -0.46
N GLY A 68 -35.78 -13.83 -1.63
CA GLY A 68 -36.14 -15.26 -1.72
C GLY A 68 -36.20 -15.81 -3.15
N ASP A 69 -36.75 -17.02 -3.26
CA ASP A 69 -36.86 -17.78 -4.50
C ASP A 69 -37.89 -17.19 -5.49
N LYS A 70 -37.92 -17.74 -6.71
CA LYS A 70 -38.82 -17.32 -7.81
C LYS A 70 -40.32 -17.28 -7.49
N ASP A 71 -40.76 -17.91 -6.42
CA ASP A 71 -42.17 -17.95 -6.01
C ASP A 71 -42.49 -17.07 -4.79
N LEU A 72 -41.52 -16.30 -4.30
CA LEU A 72 -41.76 -15.31 -3.27
C LEU A 72 -42.67 -14.19 -3.80
N ASP A 73 -43.80 -13.98 -3.11
CA ASP A 73 -44.52 -12.72 -3.17
C ASP A 73 -43.93 -11.75 -2.13
N LEU A 74 -43.15 -10.77 -2.60
CA LEU A 74 -42.43 -9.84 -1.73
C LEU A 74 -43.34 -9.09 -0.75
N ARG A 75 -44.62 -8.88 -1.11
CA ARG A 75 -45.61 -8.22 -0.24
C ARG A 75 -45.85 -9.01 1.05
N LEU A 76 -45.84 -10.34 0.94
CA LEU A 76 -46.08 -11.25 2.06
C LEU A 76 -44.82 -11.49 2.92
N GLY A 77 -43.66 -11.05 2.44
CA GLY A 77 -42.36 -11.14 3.11
C GLY A 77 -42.03 -9.95 4.02
N ASN A 78 -42.96 -9.00 4.20
CA ASN A 78 -42.77 -7.86 5.09
C ASN A 78 -42.74 -8.33 6.57
N PRO A 79 -41.68 -8.02 7.33
CA PRO A 79 -41.52 -8.49 8.70
C PRO A 79 -42.59 -7.98 9.67
N LEU A 80 -43.29 -6.87 9.38
CA LEU A 80 -44.38 -6.36 10.23
C LEU A 80 -45.54 -7.35 10.38
N HIS A 81 -45.70 -8.28 9.44
CA HIS A 81 -46.71 -9.34 9.55
C HIS A 81 -46.46 -10.30 10.71
N LEU A 82 -45.24 -10.35 11.26
CA LEU A 82 -44.90 -11.17 12.44
C LEU A 82 -45.49 -10.62 13.74
N ARG A 83 -46.14 -9.45 13.74
CA ARG A 83 -46.69 -8.83 14.95
C ARG A 83 -47.55 -9.77 15.79
N THR A 84 -48.42 -10.57 15.16
CA THR A 84 -49.26 -11.56 15.86
C THR A 84 -48.43 -12.62 16.59
N VAL A 85 -47.27 -13.01 16.03
CA VAL A 85 -46.33 -13.93 16.68
C VAL A 85 -45.58 -13.23 17.82
N LEU A 86 -45.11 -12.00 17.59
CA LEU A 86 -44.35 -11.22 18.56
C LEU A 86 -45.16 -10.87 19.81
N GLU A 87 -46.47 -10.63 19.63
CA GLU A 87 -47.42 -10.28 20.69
C GLU A 87 -48.11 -11.50 21.33
N ASP A 88 -47.86 -12.72 20.84
CA ASP A 88 -48.34 -13.95 21.48
C ASP A 88 -47.46 -14.29 22.68
N GLN A 89 -48.06 -14.25 23.87
CA GLN A 89 -47.33 -14.39 25.13
C GLN A 89 -46.55 -15.71 25.25
N ARG A 90 -47.01 -16.78 24.56
CA ARG A 90 -46.32 -18.06 24.51
C ARG A 90 -44.93 -17.96 23.89
N PHE A 91 -44.72 -17.03 22.95
CA PHE A 91 -43.49 -16.89 22.16
C PHE A 91 -42.69 -15.63 22.52
N SER A 92 -43.10 -14.90 23.54
CA SER A 92 -42.42 -13.68 24.03
C SER A 92 -40.94 -13.87 24.39
N LYS A 93 -40.51 -15.10 24.69
CA LYS A 93 -39.12 -15.46 24.99
C LYS A 93 -38.36 -16.08 23.82
N CYS A 94 -39.00 -16.30 22.67
CA CYS A 94 -38.36 -16.88 21.50
C CYS A 94 -37.41 -15.86 20.86
N ARG A 95 -36.14 -16.22 20.71
CA ARG A 95 -35.13 -15.37 20.05
C ARG A 95 -35.26 -15.48 18.54
N LEU A 96 -35.71 -14.43 17.88
CA LEU A 96 -36.01 -14.42 16.44
C LEU A 96 -34.98 -13.60 15.68
N VAL A 97 -34.38 -14.16 14.64
CA VAL A 97 -33.40 -13.47 13.79
C VAL A 97 -33.99 -13.22 12.41
N LEU A 98 -34.22 -11.97 12.04
CA LEU A 98 -34.68 -11.59 10.71
C LEU A 98 -33.48 -11.52 9.78
N LEU A 99 -33.45 -12.41 8.78
CA LEU A 99 -32.32 -12.54 7.86
C LEU A 99 -32.36 -11.50 6.74
N HIS A 100 -31.22 -11.31 6.08
CA HIS A 100 -31.11 -10.56 4.83
C HIS A 100 -31.48 -9.09 4.90
N ALA A 101 -31.21 -8.45 6.04
CA ALA A 101 -31.60 -7.09 6.34
C ALA A 101 -33.10 -6.85 6.11
N SER A 102 -33.91 -7.93 6.04
CA SER A 102 -35.28 -7.91 5.54
C SER A 102 -35.49 -7.18 4.20
N TYR A 103 -34.47 -7.09 3.33
CA TYR A 103 -34.54 -6.23 2.13
C TYR A 103 -35.78 -6.53 1.25
N PRO A 104 -36.57 -5.50 0.87
CA PRO A 104 -36.31 -4.06 1.00
C PRO A 104 -36.87 -3.40 2.28
N PHE A 105 -37.35 -4.19 3.25
CA PHE A 105 -38.02 -3.74 4.48
C PHE A 105 -37.05 -3.52 5.66
N SER A 106 -35.86 -2.99 5.39
CA SER A 106 -34.81 -2.83 6.42
C SER A 106 -35.25 -1.87 7.54
N LYS A 107 -36.00 -0.81 7.22
CA LYS A 107 -36.55 0.15 8.20
C LYS A 107 -37.57 -0.50 9.12
N GLU A 108 -38.49 -1.29 8.57
CA GLU A 108 -39.50 -2.01 9.34
C GLU A 108 -38.85 -3.04 10.28
N ALA A 109 -37.83 -3.76 9.80
CA ALA A 109 -37.07 -4.70 10.61
C ALA A 109 -36.33 -4.00 11.75
N SER A 110 -35.72 -2.85 11.45
CA SER A 110 -35.05 -2.00 12.43
C SER A 110 -36.01 -1.54 13.53
N TYR A 111 -37.22 -1.11 13.17
CA TYR A 111 -38.30 -0.78 14.09
C TYR A 111 -38.71 -1.96 14.98
N LEU A 112 -38.89 -3.17 14.41
CA LEU A 112 -39.23 -4.34 15.23
C LEU A 112 -38.13 -4.69 16.22
N ALA A 113 -36.86 -4.59 15.84
CA ALA A 113 -35.73 -4.87 16.73
C ALA A 113 -35.59 -3.84 17.87
N SER A 114 -36.00 -2.59 17.65
CA SER A 114 -35.99 -1.56 18.68
C SER A 114 -37.15 -1.70 19.68
N VAL A 115 -38.32 -2.15 19.23
CA VAL A 115 -39.52 -2.28 20.06
C VAL A 115 -39.61 -3.64 20.77
N TYR A 116 -39.27 -4.73 20.09
CA TYR A 116 -39.42 -6.09 20.62
C TYR A 116 -38.07 -6.62 21.10
N SER A 117 -37.97 -6.97 22.38
CA SER A 117 -36.74 -7.51 22.99
C SER A 117 -36.24 -8.78 22.30
N GLN A 118 -37.16 -9.58 21.79
CA GLN A 118 -36.90 -10.90 21.23
C GLN A 118 -36.49 -10.90 19.74
N VAL A 119 -36.42 -9.72 19.09
CA VAL A 119 -36.08 -9.58 17.66
C VAL A 119 -34.63 -9.14 17.47
N TYR A 120 -33.91 -9.86 16.62
CA TYR A 120 -32.53 -9.65 16.20
C TYR A 120 -32.47 -9.57 14.67
N LEU A 121 -31.41 -8.96 14.14
CA LEU A 121 -31.24 -8.66 12.73
C LEU A 121 -29.93 -9.25 12.22
N ASP A 122 -29.98 -9.80 11.01
CA ASP A 122 -28.81 -10.24 10.26
C ASP A 122 -28.87 -9.64 8.85
N PHE A 123 -27.77 -9.06 8.38
CA PHE A 123 -27.71 -8.43 7.04
C PHE A 123 -26.97 -9.25 5.98
N GLY A 124 -26.72 -10.54 6.25
CA GLY A 124 -26.15 -11.47 5.28
C GLY A 124 -26.99 -11.63 4.04
N LEU A 125 -26.41 -12.01 2.90
CA LEU A 125 -27.02 -11.98 1.56
C LEU A 125 -27.17 -10.57 0.99
N THR A 126 -27.80 -9.63 1.70
CA THR A 126 -27.87 -8.22 1.28
C THR A 126 -26.47 -7.69 0.98
N VAL A 127 -25.53 -8.04 1.85
CA VAL A 127 -24.10 -8.04 1.55
C VAL A 127 -23.68 -9.47 1.20
N PRO A 128 -23.17 -9.77 -0.02
CA PRO A 128 -22.69 -8.83 -1.04
C PRO A 128 -23.62 -8.63 -2.25
N LYS A 129 -24.92 -8.97 -2.19
CA LYS A 129 -25.79 -9.04 -3.38
C LYS A 129 -26.22 -7.70 -3.95
N LEU A 130 -26.33 -6.64 -3.14
CA LEU A 130 -26.71 -5.31 -3.63
C LEU A 130 -25.51 -4.57 -4.26
N SER A 131 -25.80 -3.47 -4.96
CA SER A 131 -24.76 -2.49 -5.32
C SER A 131 -24.09 -1.95 -4.05
N VAL A 132 -22.88 -1.39 -4.17
CA VAL A 132 -22.17 -0.83 -3.00
C VAL A 132 -23.02 0.18 -2.23
N GLN A 133 -23.69 1.08 -2.94
CA GLN A 133 -24.60 2.04 -2.32
C GLN A 133 -25.86 1.39 -1.74
N GLY A 134 -26.40 0.35 -2.39
CA GLY A 134 -27.52 -0.42 -1.83
C GLY A 134 -27.14 -1.14 -0.53
N MET A 135 -25.94 -1.74 -0.47
CA MET A 135 -25.41 -2.37 0.74
C MET A 135 -25.25 -1.36 1.88
N ILE A 136 -24.64 -0.21 1.60
CA ILE A 136 -24.47 0.88 2.57
C ILE A 136 -25.84 1.38 3.05
N SER A 137 -26.77 1.64 2.13
CA SER A 137 -28.12 2.11 2.46
C SER A 137 -28.86 1.11 3.35
N SER A 138 -28.84 -0.19 3.03
CA SER A 138 -29.53 -1.19 3.84
C SER A 138 -28.92 -1.35 5.23
N VAL A 139 -27.59 -1.38 5.35
CA VAL A 139 -26.93 -1.47 6.68
C VAL A 139 -27.17 -0.21 7.49
N LYS A 140 -27.12 0.97 6.87
CA LYS A 140 -27.47 2.25 7.51
C LYS A 140 -28.90 2.22 8.04
N GLU A 141 -29.88 1.80 7.22
CA GLU A 141 -31.28 1.69 7.64
C GLU A 141 -31.51 0.72 8.80
N LEU A 142 -30.72 -0.37 8.91
CA LEU A 142 -30.78 -1.24 10.09
C LEU A 142 -30.26 -0.52 11.33
N LEU A 143 -29.09 0.12 11.23
CA LEU A 143 -28.41 0.76 12.37
C LEU A 143 -29.07 2.08 12.81
N GLU A 144 -29.93 2.68 11.99
CA GLU A 144 -30.64 3.92 12.29
C GLU A 144 -31.47 3.84 13.58
N LEU A 145 -32.12 2.69 13.83
CA LEU A 145 -33.04 2.53 14.96
C LEU A 145 -32.79 1.25 15.77
N ALA A 146 -32.21 0.20 15.18
CA ALA A 146 -31.98 -1.05 15.88
C ALA A 146 -30.83 -0.90 16.88
N PRO A 147 -30.96 -1.45 18.11
CA PRO A 147 -29.84 -1.53 19.02
C PRO A 147 -28.69 -2.30 18.38
N ILE A 148 -27.48 -1.75 18.38
CA ILE A 148 -26.27 -2.37 17.81
C ILE A 148 -26.07 -3.80 18.32
N LYS A 149 -26.38 -4.05 19.60
CA LYS A 149 -26.32 -5.38 20.24
C LYS A 149 -27.30 -6.44 19.71
N LYS A 150 -28.16 -6.05 18.77
CA LYS A 150 -29.13 -6.92 18.12
C LYS A 150 -28.87 -7.06 16.61
N VAL A 151 -27.84 -6.43 16.08
CA VAL A 151 -27.48 -6.49 14.66
C VAL A 151 -26.25 -7.38 14.49
N MET A 152 -26.32 -8.34 13.58
CA MET A 152 -25.26 -9.31 13.33
C MET A 152 -24.95 -9.42 11.85
N PHE A 153 -23.81 -10.03 11.56
CA PHE A 153 -23.41 -10.39 10.21
C PHE A 153 -23.27 -11.90 10.04
N SER A 154 -23.89 -12.42 8.98
CA SER A 154 -23.56 -13.70 8.39
C SER A 154 -23.16 -13.49 6.93
N SER A 155 -22.23 -14.28 6.40
CA SER A 155 -21.86 -14.14 4.98
C SER A 155 -22.96 -14.59 4.02
N ASP A 156 -23.94 -15.35 4.53
CA ASP A 156 -24.92 -16.13 3.77
C ASP A 156 -24.31 -16.85 2.54
N GLY A 157 -23.04 -17.24 2.68
CA GLY A 157 -22.32 -18.00 1.66
C GLY A 157 -22.96 -19.37 1.51
N TYR A 158 -23.16 -19.79 0.26
CA TYR A 158 -23.65 -21.13 -0.07
C TYR A 158 -23.01 -21.61 -1.37
N ALA A 159 -22.86 -22.92 -1.51
CA ALA A 159 -22.29 -23.65 -2.65
C ALA A 159 -20.81 -23.37 -2.99
N PHE A 160 -20.34 -22.12 -2.88
CA PHE A 160 -19.01 -21.70 -3.33
C PHE A 160 -18.25 -20.97 -2.21
N PRO A 161 -17.03 -21.40 -1.84
CA PRO A 161 -16.19 -20.74 -0.84
C PRO A 161 -16.02 -19.22 -1.07
N GLU A 162 -16.03 -18.80 -2.32
CA GLU A 162 -15.88 -17.41 -2.76
C GLU A 162 -17.01 -16.52 -2.24
N THR A 163 -18.22 -17.06 -2.08
CA THR A 163 -19.37 -16.31 -1.54
C THR A 163 -19.20 -15.98 -0.06
N PHE A 164 -18.63 -16.90 0.72
CA PHE A 164 -18.29 -16.67 2.13
C PHE A 164 -17.24 -15.57 2.27
N PHE A 165 -16.16 -15.66 1.49
CA PHE A 165 -15.08 -14.68 1.50
C PHE A 165 -15.55 -13.30 1.03
N LEU A 166 -16.26 -13.23 -0.09
CA LEU A 166 -16.76 -11.98 -0.65
C LEU A 166 -17.76 -11.30 0.29
N GLY A 167 -18.68 -12.07 0.88
CA GLY A 167 -19.60 -11.57 1.91
C GLY A 167 -18.84 -10.95 3.08
N ALA A 168 -17.89 -11.69 3.67
CA ALA A 168 -17.11 -11.20 4.81
C ALA A 168 -16.26 -9.95 4.49
N LYS A 169 -15.62 -9.94 3.32
CA LYS A 169 -14.82 -8.79 2.86
C LYS A 169 -15.69 -7.56 2.64
N ARG A 170 -16.82 -7.71 1.93
CA ARG A 170 -17.74 -6.59 1.65
C ARG A 170 -18.41 -6.08 2.92
N ALA A 171 -18.77 -6.95 3.84
CA ALA A 171 -19.38 -6.55 5.11
C ALA A 171 -18.46 -5.63 5.91
N ARG A 172 -17.16 -5.97 6.03
CA ARG A 172 -16.20 -5.09 6.71
C ARG A 172 -16.09 -3.72 6.05
N GLN A 173 -16.06 -3.66 4.72
CA GLN A 173 -16.00 -2.39 3.98
C GLN A 173 -17.26 -1.54 4.16
N VAL A 174 -18.44 -2.18 4.11
CA VAL A 174 -19.74 -1.51 4.24
C VAL A 174 -19.93 -1.01 5.67
N VAL A 175 -19.67 -1.84 6.68
CA VAL A 175 -19.77 -1.45 8.09
C VAL A 175 -18.79 -0.33 8.42
N PHE A 176 -17.55 -0.40 7.91
CA PHE A 176 -16.59 0.70 8.04
C PHE A 176 -17.14 2.00 7.46
N SER A 177 -17.70 1.97 6.24
CA SER A 177 -18.25 3.17 5.60
C SER A 177 -19.42 3.75 6.40
N VAL A 178 -20.33 2.91 6.89
CA VAL A 178 -21.50 3.36 7.66
C VAL A 178 -21.08 3.97 9.01
N LEU A 179 -20.18 3.30 9.76
CA LEU A 179 -19.74 3.77 11.06
C LEU A 179 -18.78 4.96 10.96
N SER A 180 -17.92 5.02 9.94
CA SER A 180 -17.05 6.18 9.68
C SER A 180 -17.88 7.42 9.42
N ASN A 181 -18.91 7.32 8.57
CA ASN A 181 -19.83 8.43 8.32
C ASN A 181 -20.56 8.85 9.61
N ALA A 182 -21.00 7.90 10.44
CA ALA A 182 -21.62 8.21 11.73
C ALA A 182 -20.66 8.90 12.70
N CYS A 183 -19.36 8.57 12.67
CA CYS A 183 -18.33 9.31 13.42
C CYS A 183 -18.09 10.72 12.89
N GLU A 184 -18.07 10.90 11.57
CA GLU A 184 -17.91 12.20 10.91
C GLU A 184 -19.11 13.12 11.18
N ASP A 185 -20.33 12.57 11.15
CA ASP A 185 -21.57 13.27 11.45
C ASP A 185 -21.72 13.57 12.96
N GLY A 186 -20.92 12.93 13.82
CA GLY A 186 -20.91 13.13 15.28
C GLY A 186 -21.97 12.30 16.03
N ASP A 187 -22.59 11.32 15.38
CA ASP A 187 -23.61 10.44 15.98
C ASP A 187 -23.00 9.46 17.01
N ILE A 188 -21.78 9.00 16.77
CA ILE A 188 -21.03 8.09 17.66
C ILE A 188 -19.55 8.46 17.72
N THR A 189 -18.88 8.13 18.82
CA THR A 189 -17.42 8.33 18.92
C THR A 189 -16.64 7.19 18.26
N ILE A 190 -15.35 7.40 17.96
CA ILE A 190 -14.48 6.34 17.42
C ILE A 190 -14.41 5.11 18.36
N PRO A 191 -14.25 5.27 19.70
CA PRO A 191 -14.35 4.14 20.61
C PRO A 191 -15.68 3.38 20.52
N ASP A 192 -16.81 4.08 20.42
CA ASP A 192 -18.13 3.44 20.30
C ASP A 192 -18.25 2.67 18.97
N ALA A 193 -17.68 3.20 17.88
CA ALA A 193 -17.64 2.53 16.59
C ALA A 193 -16.82 1.23 16.64
N LEU A 194 -15.68 1.23 17.33
CA LEU A 194 -14.87 0.02 17.52
C LEU A 194 -15.62 -1.06 18.33
N GLU A 195 -16.32 -0.64 19.39
CA GLU A 195 -17.19 -1.54 20.16
C GLU A 195 -18.34 -2.09 19.31
N ALA A 196 -18.94 -1.25 18.46
CA ALA A 196 -20.00 -1.66 17.56
C ALA A 196 -19.54 -2.70 16.53
N ILE A 197 -18.32 -2.55 15.99
CA ILE A 197 -17.71 -3.53 15.08
C ILE A 197 -17.56 -4.89 15.75
N GLU A 198 -17.02 -4.91 16.97
CA GLU A 198 -16.87 -6.14 17.75
C GLU A 198 -18.22 -6.79 18.08
N ASP A 199 -19.22 -6.00 18.44
CA ASP A 199 -20.58 -6.49 18.69
C ASP A 199 -21.18 -7.12 17.42
N ILE A 200 -21.18 -6.39 16.30
CA ILE A 200 -21.78 -6.80 15.03
C ILE A 200 -21.13 -8.06 14.46
N PHE A 201 -19.80 -8.14 14.45
CA PHE A 201 -19.08 -9.24 13.82
C PHE A 201 -18.83 -10.42 14.74
N ARG A 202 -18.99 -10.27 16.06
CA ARG A 202 -18.60 -11.32 17.01
C ARG A 202 -19.51 -11.45 18.21
N ARG A 203 -19.57 -10.47 19.11
CA ARG A 203 -20.14 -10.67 20.46
C ARG A 203 -21.62 -11.00 20.41
N ASN A 204 -22.38 -10.33 19.54
CA ASN A 204 -23.82 -10.55 19.41
C ASN A 204 -24.13 -11.99 18.99
N ALA A 205 -23.37 -12.54 18.04
CA ALA A 205 -23.55 -13.92 17.60
C ALA A 205 -23.15 -14.93 18.68
N LEU A 206 -22.05 -14.67 19.41
CA LEU A 206 -21.61 -15.54 20.51
C LEU A 206 -22.67 -15.62 21.62
N GLU A 207 -23.22 -14.48 22.03
CA GLU A 207 -24.26 -14.39 23.07
C GLU A 207 -25.58 -15.00 22.60
N LEU A 208 -26.01 -14.67 21.37
CA LEU A 208 -27.30 -15.15 20.85
C LEU A 208 -27.31 -16.66 20.62
N TYR A 209 -26.24 -17.23 20.08
CA TYR A 209 -26.17 -18.66 19.75
C TYR A 209 -25.53 -19.52 20.84
N ASP A 210 -25.18 -18.94 21.98
CA ASP A 210 -24.54 -19.62 23.12
C ASP A 210 -23.26 -20.38 22.71
N LEU A 211 -22.40 -19.70 21.93
CA LEU A 211 -21.19 -20.27 21.38
C LEU A 211 -20.04 -20.12 22.38
N HIS A 212 -19.95 -21.03 23.36
CA HIS A 212 -18.81 -21.12 24.28
C HIS A 212 -17.57 -21.71 23.60
N ALA A 213 -16.89 -20.92 22.76
CA ALA A 213 -15.59 -21.31 22.26
C ALA A 213 -14.52 -21.04 23.31
N ILE A 214 -13.75 -22.08 23.69
CA ILE A 214 -12.41 -21.94 24.28
C ILE A 214 -11.54 -21.32 23.19
N VAL A 215 -11.58 -20.00 23.07
CA VAL A 215 -10.62 -19.25 22.26
C VAL A 215 -9.59 -18.74 23.26
N GLY A 216 -8.39 -19.33 23.23
CA GLY A 216 -7.25 -18.78 23.93
C GLY A 216 -7.15 -17.29 23.59
N SER A 217 -6.93 -16.47 24.61
CA SER A 217 -6.76 -15.03 24.45
C SER A 217 -5.81 -14.75 23.29
N VAL A 218 -6.31 -14.10 22.23
CA VAL A 218 -5.44 -13.51 21.23
C VAL A 218 -4.86 -12.27 21.90
N ASP A 219 -3.67 -12.45 22.47
CA ASP A 219 -2.86 -11.37 23.01
C ASP A 219 -2.37 -10.54 21.82
N CYS A 220 -2.87 -9.31 21.68
CA CYS A 220 -2.52 -8.37 20.61
C CYS A 220 -1.07 -7.86 20.69
N ARG A 221 -0.17 -8.53 21.44
CA ARG A 221 1.24 -8.15 21.63
C ARG A 221 2.24 -9.10 20.97
N HIS A 222 1.77 -10.09 20.23
CA HIS A 222 2.59 -10.82 19.28
C HIS A 222 2.03 -10.59 17.87
N PRO A 223 2.83 -10.08 16.92
CA PRO A 223 2.45 -10.16 15.52
C PRO A 223 2.26 -11.65 15.24
N ILE A 224 1.03 -12.05 14.93
CA ILE A 224 0.78 -13.37 14.37
C ILE A 224 1.58 -13.38 13.07
N THR A 225 2.77 -13.96 13.13
CA THR A 225 3.54 -14.36 11.97
C THR A 225 2.68 -15.46 11.36
N LEU A 226 1.85 -15.08 10.39
CA LEU A 226 1.25 -16.03 9.47
C LEU A 226 2.42 -16.83 8.92
N SER A 227 2.54 -18.09 9.33
CA SER A 227 3.44 -19.02 8.67
C SER A 227 3.11 -18.94 7.17
N ASP A 228 4.08 -18.56 6.35
CA ASP A 228 3.99 -18.24 4.92
C ASP A 228 3.47 -19.37 4.01
N ASN A 229 2.89 -20.42 4.57
CA ASN A 229 2.53 -21.64 3.86
C ASN A 229 1.07 -21.73 3.39
N TYR A 230 0.21 -20.71 3.58
CA TYR A 230 -1.19 -20.77 3.12
C TYR A 230 -1.72 -19.55 2.35
N LEU A 231 -0.83 -18.65 1.89
CA LEU A 231 -1.20 -17.57 0.95
C LEU A 231 -1.26 -18.01 -0.52
N SER A 232 -1.10 -19.30 -0.82
CA SER A 232 -1.42 -19.83 -2.14
C SER A 232 -2.77 -20.56 -2.06
N TYR A 233 -3.82 -19.98 -2.65
CA TYR A 233 -4.69 -20.63 -3.63
C TYR A 233 -5.97 -19.79 -3.83
N LYS A 234 -6.27 -19.49 -5.11
CA LYS A 234 -7.50 -18.92 -5.69
C LYS A 234 -7.65 -17.39 -5.93
N SER A 235 -6.57 -16.65 -6.15
CA SER A 235 -6.59 -15.44 -7.00
C SER A 235 -5.89 -15.63 -8.35
N GLN A 236 -5.52 -16.87 -8.69
CA GLN A 236 -4.63 -17.15 -9.82
C GLN A 236 -5.36 -17.31 -11.16
N GLU A 237 -6.69 -17.41 -11.18
CA GLU A 237 -7.45 -17.62 -12.42
C GLU A 237 -7.72 -16.33 -13.19
N ASP A 238 -7.62 -15.14 -12.57
CA ASP A 238 -7.82 -13.84 -13.24
C ASP A 238 -6.52 -13.09 -13.55
N VAL A 239 -5.39 -13.49 -12.95
CA VAL A 239 -4.07 -12.96 -13.28
C VAL A 239 -3.57 -13.64 -14.57
N VAL A 240 -3.28 -12.85 -15.58
CA VAL A 240 -2.79 -13.30 -16.88
C VAL A 240 -1.27 -13.20 -16.95
N PHE A 241 -0.69 -12.16 -16.35
CA PHE A 241 0.74 -11.90 -16.37
C PHE A 241 1.31 -11.50 -15.00
N VAL A 242 2.56 -11.89 -14.76
CA VAL A 242 3.37 -11.43 -13.62
C VAL A 242 4.62 -10.74 -14.17
N ARG A 243 4.81 -9.47 -13.82
CA ARG A 243 5.99 -8.66 -14.17
C ARG A 243 7.07 -8.87 -13.11
N ILE A 244 8.20 -9.43 -13.51
CA ILE A 244 9.39 -9.53 -12.68
C ILE A 244 10.23 -8.29 -12.94
N ILE A 245 10.32 -7.39 -11.96
CA ILE A 245 10.94 -6.07 -12.07
C ILE A 245 12.32 -6.07 -11.41
N TRP A 246 13.27 -5.38 -12.03
CA TRP A 246 14.53 -5.00 -11.40
C TRP A 246 14.93 -3.59 -11.85
N VAL A 247 15.80 -2.95 -11.10
CA VAL A 247 16.42 -1.68 -11.48
C VAL A 247 17.88 -1.95 -11.82
N ASP A 248 18.32 -1.55 -13.00
CA ASP A 248 19.71 -1.73 -13.42
C ASP A 248 20.65 -0.71 -12.76
N ALA A 249 21.96 -0.81 -13.03
CA ALA A 249 22.94 0.10 -12.46
C ALA A 249 22.85 1.54 -13.00
N SER A 250 22.19 1.76 -14.14
CA SER A 250 21.88 3.10 -14.65
C SER A 250 20.69 3.75 -13.93
N GLY A 251 19.94 2.99 -13.12
CA GLY A 251 18.72 3.46 -12.44
C GLY A 251 17.44 3.23 -13.24
N GLN A 252 17.51 2.57 -14.40
CA GLN A 252 16.32 2.29 -15.20
C GLN A 252 15.57 1.06 -14.71
N HIS A 253 14.25 1.20 -14.67
CA HIS A 253 13.32 0.11 -14.34
C HIS A 253 13.18 -0.81 -15.55
N ARG A 254 13.41 -2.11 -15.34
CA ARG A 254 13.28 -3.13 -16.37
C ARG A 254 12.36 -4.24 -15.88
N CYS A 255 11.73 -4.94 -16.82
CA CYS A 255 10.90 -6.08 -16.46
C CYS A 255 10.95 -7.23 -17.47
N ARG A 256 10.66 -8.43 -16.97
CA ARG A 256 10.25 -9.58 -17.78
C ARG A 256 8.83 -9.96 -17.41
N VAL A 257 7.97 -10.09 -18.41
CA VAL A 257 6.56 -10.45 -18.22
C VAL A 257 6.39 -11.94 -18.43
N ILE A 258 5.88 -12.64 -17.43
CA ILE A 258 5.71 -14.09 -17.42
C ILE A 258 4.22 -14.43 -17.38
N PRO A 259 3.71 -15.31 -18.25
CA PRO A 259 2.34 -15.82 -18.13
C PRO A 259 2.11 -16.42 -16.74
N ALA A 260 1.01 -16.06 -16.09
CA ALA A 260 0.76 -16.40 -14.67
C ALA A 260 0.90 -17.91 -14.40
N LYS A 261 0.38 -18.76 -15.30
CA LYS A 261 0.53 -20.22 -15.19
C LYS A 261 2.01 -20.64 -15.09
N ARG A 262 2.88 -20.11 -15.95
CA ARG A 262 4.33 -20.40 -15.92
C ARG A 262 4.98 -19.82 -14.67
N PHE A 263 4.54 -18.63 -14.24
CA PHE A 263 5.07 -17.99 -13.04
C PHE A 263 4.85 -18.87 -11.81
N TYR A 264 3.59 -19.22 -11.56
CA TYR A 264 3.17 -19.96 -10.38
C TYR A 264 3.63 -21.43 -10.37
N GLN A 265 3.82 -22.05 -11.54
CA GLN A 265 4.29 -23.44 -11.61
C GLN A 265 5.81 -23.59 -11.48
N VAL A 266 6.59 -22.62 -11.99
CA VAL A 266 8.04 -22.80 -12.19
C VAL A 266 8.85 -21.58 -11.78
N VAL A 267 8.52 -20.40 -12.31
CA VAL A 267 9.42 -19.23 -12.21
C VAL A 267 9.48 -18.66 -10.81
N LYS A 268 8.43 -18.78 -9.99
CA LYS A 268 8.45 -18.32 -8.60
C LYS A 268 9.57 -18.99 -7.76
N GLU A 269 9.93 -20.23 -8.07
CA GLU A 269 10.98 -20.99 -7.36
C GLU A 269 12.33 -20.95 -8.09
N THR A 270 12.30 -21.00 -9.43
CA THR A 270 13.52 -21.19 -10.25
C THR A 270 14.06 -19.89 -10.85
N GLY A 271 13.26 -18.82 -10.80
CA GLY A 271 13.55 -17.56 -11.47
C GLY A 271 13.50 -17.60 -12.99
N VAL A 272 13.90 -16.50 -13.61
CA VAL A 272 14.01 -16.36 -15.07
C VAL A 272 15.41 -15.91 -15.46
N GLY A 273 15.94 -16.43 -16.57
CA GLY A 273 17.28 -16.07 -17.03
C GLY A 273 17.40 -14.60 -17.43
N LEU A 274 18.55 -13.98 -17.15
CA LEU A 274 18.90 -12.64 -17.63
C LEU A 274 20.39 -12.58 -17.95
N THR A 275 20.77 -11.93 -19.04
CA THR A 275 22.17 -11.78 -19.45
C THR A 275 22.95 -10.87 -18.50
N PHE A 276 24.24 -11.13 -18.28
CA PHE A 276 25.11 -10.26 -17.47
C PHE A 276 25.16 -8.82 -17.99
N ALA A 277 25.07 -8.64 -19.31
CA ALA A 277 25.10 -7.32 -19.95
C ALA A 277 24.04 -6.35 -19.39
N SER A 278 22.92 -6.84 -18.84
CA SER A 278 21.83 -5.99 -18.35
C SER A 278 22.25 -5.04 -17.22
N MET A 279 23.27 -5.42 -16.43
CA MET A 279 23.79 -4.57 -15.34
C MET A 279 24.95 -3.67 -15.79
N GLY A 280 25.33 -3.72 -17.08
CA GLY A 280 26.34 -2.85 -17.68
C GLY A 280 25.75 -1.80 -18.63
N MET A 281 24.43 -1.80 -18.87
CA MET A 281 23.79 -0.87 -19.80
C MET A 281 23.78 0.55 -19.25
N SER A 282 23.96 1.52 -20.13
CA SER A 282 23.85 2.94 -19.81
C SER A 282 22.42 3.46 -20.01
N SER A 283 22.17 4.70 -19.61
CA SER A 283 20.88 5.35 -19.80
C SER A 283 20.43 5.52 -21.26
N PHE A 284 21.35 5.44 -22.22
CA PHE A 284 21.08 5.74 -23.63
C PHE A 284 21.24 4.55 -24.60
N THR A 285 21.78 3.41 -24.18
CA THR A 285 22.06 2.26 -25.06
C THR A 285 21.82 0.91 -24.38
N ASP A 286 21.18 -0.03 -25.11
CA ASP A 286 20.92 -1.41 -24.66
C ASP A 286 22.12 -2.36 -24.92
N GLY A 287 23.32 -1.91 -24.54
CA GLY A 287 24.57 -2.67 -24.61
C GLY A 287 25.47 -2.32 -23.43
N PRO A 288 26.31 -3.25 -22.94
CA PRO A 288 27.15 -2.98 -21.80
C PRO A 288 28.21 -1.93 -22.16
N ALA A 289 28.37 -0.93 -21.29
CA ALA A 289 29.39 0.09 -21.43
C ALA A 289 30.80 -0.50 -21.23
N ASP A 290 31.78 0.12 -21.88
CA ASP A 290 33.19 -0.19 -21.65
C ASP A 290 33.57 0.06 -20.18
N GLY A 291 34.51 -0.74 -19.67
CA GLY A 291 34.95 -0.68 -18.27
C GLY A 291 34.03 -1.37 -17.27
N THR A 292 32.83 -1.81 -17.68
CA THR A 292 31.92 -2.55 -16.77
C THR A 292 32.36 -3.98 -16.49
N ASN A 293 33.24 -4.53 -17.33
CA ASN A 293 33.63 -5.95 -17.36
C ASN A 293 32.46 -6.93 -17.56
N LEU A 294 31.31 -6.42 -18.01
CA LEU A 294 30.12 -7.22 -18.32
C LEU A 294 29.98 -7.35 -19.84
N THR A 295 29.58 -8.53 -20.30
CA THR A 295 29.36 -8.81 -21.73
C THR A 295 28.06 -9.57 -21.91
N GLY A 296 27.67 -9.85 -23.17
CA GLY A 296 26.54 -10.74 -23.46
C GLY A 296 26.77 -12.21 -23.07
N VAL A 297 28.00 -12.59 -22.67
CA VAL A 297 28.35 -13.96 -22.30
C VAL A 297 28.08 -14.18 -20.80
N GLY A 298 27.25 -15.18 -20.51
CA GLY A 298 26.84 -15.52 -19.14
C GLY A 298 25.40 -15.12 -18.86
N GLU A 299 24.80 -15.81 -17.89
CA GLU A 299 23.40 -15.65 -17.53
C GLU A 299 23.24 -15.78 -16.00
N ILE A 300 22.46 -14.88 -15.42
CA ILE A 300 21.97 -14.96 -14.04
C ILE A 300 20.52 -15.45 -14.02
N ARG A 301 19.99 -15.68 -12.82
CA ARG A 301 18.57 -15.88 -12.55
C ARG A 301 18.03 -14.67 -11.80
N LEU A 302 16.97 -14.07 -12.32
CA LEU A 302 16.10 -13.16 -11.57
C LEU A 302 15.20 -14.03 -10.68
N ILE A 303 15.44 -14.01 -9.38
CA ILE A 303 14.67 -14.75 -8.37
C ILE A 303 13.61 -13.80 -7.79
N PRO A 304 12.31 -14.05 -8.01
CA PRO A 304 11.25 -13.19 -7.47
C PRO A 304 11.27 -13.15 -5.93
N GLU A 305 11.27 -11.94 -5.37
CA GLU A 305 11.06 -11.71 -3.95
C GLU A 305 9.56 -11.66 -3.67
N LEU A 306 8.98 -12.79 -3.27
CA LEU A 306 7.53 -12.92 -3.14
C LEU A 306 6.92 -11.99 -2.09
N SER A 307 7.70 -11.54 -1.09
CA SER A 307 7.26 -10.55 -0.11
C SER A 307 6.95 -9.18 -0.73
N THR A 308 7.51 -8.87 -1.92
CA THR A 308 7.25 -7.64 -2.68
C THR A 308 6.13 -7.80 -3.71
N LYS A 309 5.57 -9.01 -3.86
CA LYS A 309 4.58 -9.28 -4.90
C LYS A 309 3.28 -8.51 -4.61
N CYS A 310 2.84 -7.73 -5.58
CA CYS A 310 1.60 -6.97 -5.48
C CYS A 310 0.80 -7.01 -6.78
N ARG A 311 -0.50 -6.79 -6.68
CA ARG A 311 -1.41 -6.71 -7.83
C ARG A 311 -1.46 -5.29 -8.35
N LEU A 312 -1.39 -5.10 -9.67
CA LEU A 312 -1.33 -3.77 -10.26
C LEU A 312 -2.70 -3.07 -10.21
N PRO A 313 -2.83 -1.90 -9.53
CA PRO A 313 -4.10 -1.18 -9.44
C PRO A 313 -4.62 -0.70 -10.81
N TRP A 314 -3.71 -0.31 -11.71
CA TRP A 314 -4.00 0.17 -13.06
C TRP A 314 -4.14 -0.94 -14.11
N ALA A 315 -3.69 -2.17 -13.81
CA ALA A 315 -3.75 -3.32 -14.70
C ALA A 315 -4.24 -4.54 -13.93
N ARG A 316 -5.54 -4.61 -13.68
CA ARG A 316 -6.13 -5.54 -12.70
C ARG A 316 -5.84 -7.02 -12.98
N GLN A 317 -5.54 -7.43 -14.20
CA GLN A 317 -5.20 -8.82 -14.54
C GLN A 317 -3.69 -9.11 -14.47
N GLU A 318 -2.91 -8.20 -13.89
CA GLU A 318 -1.47 -8.31 -13.80
C GLU A 318 -0.98 -8.10 -12.37
N GLU A 319 0.13 -8.75 -12.07
CA GLU A 319 0.89 -8.56 -10.83
C GLU A 319 2.30 -8.10 -11.16
N MET A 320 2.97 -7.48 -10.19
CA MET A 320 4.41 -7.24 -10.24
C MET A 320 5.10 -7.79 -8.99
N VAL A 321 6.38 -8.09 -9.14
CA VAL A 321 7.25 -8.59 -8.08
C VAL A 321 8.67 -8.12 -8.37
N LEU A 322 9.38 -7.63 -7.35
CA LEU A 322 10.80 -7.31 -7.48
C LEU A 322 11.62 -8.61 -7.48
N ALA A 323 12.81 -8.58 -8.04
CA ALA A 323 13.69 -9.74 -8.07
C ALA A 323 15.09 -9.45 -7.53
N ASP A 324 15.62 -10.42 -6.80
CA ASP A 324 17.04 -10.53 -6.50
C ASP A 324 17.76 -11.21 -7.67
N MET A 325 19.05 -10.90 -7.87
CA MET A 325 19.84 -11.47 -8.97
C MET A 325 20.79 -12.53 -8.44
N HIS A 326 20.73 -13.73 -9.01
CA HIS A 326 21.49 -14.89 -8.55
C HIS A 326 22.37 -15.45 -9.67
N ILE A 327 23.63 -15.74 -9.37
CA ILE A 327 24.56 -16.37 -10.33
C ILE A 327 24.26 -17.86 -10.48
N ARG A 328 23.85 -18.50 -9.38
CA ARG A 328 23.42 -19.89 -9.28
C ARG A 328 22.26 -19.98 -8.29
N PRO A 329 21.43 -21.03 -8.32
CA PRO A 329 20.36 -21.21 -7.33
C PRO A 329 20.89 -21.05 -5.89
N GLY A 330 20.29 -20.13 -5.12
CA GLY A 330 20.70 -19.84 -3.75
C GLY A 330 21.94 -18.93 -3.59
N GLU A 331 22.63 -18.58 -4.68
CA GLU A 331 23.85 -17.75 -4.64
C GLU A 331 23.60 -16.38 -5.26
N ALA A 332 23.57 -15.34 -4.43
CA ALA A 332 23.41 -13.96 -4.85
C ALA A 332 24.56 -13.53 -5.77
N TRP A 333 24.23 -12.80 -6.83
CA TRP A 333 25.20 -12.24 -7.75
C TRP A 333 25.77 -10.93 -7.22
N GLU A 334 27.08 -10.75 -7.35
CA GLU A 334 27.83 -9.60 -6.81
C GLU A 334 27.44 -8.24 -7.42
N TYR A 335 26.74 -8.23 -8.55
CA TYR A 335 26.25 -7.01 -9.19
C TYR A 335 24.80 -6.67 -8.81
N CYS A 336 24.16 -7.44 -7.93
CA CYS A 336 22.76 -7.20 -7.57
C CYS A 336 22.61 -5.97 -6.66
N PRO A 337 21.87 -4.92 -7.07
CA PRO A 337 21.65 -3.75 -6.23
C PRO A 337 20.95 -4.06 -4.91
N ARG A 338 19.88 -4.87 -4.98
CA ARG A 338 19.04 -5.20 -3.83
C ARG A 338 19.78 -6.03 -2.79
N ASN A 339 20.55 -7.04 -3.23
CA ASN A 339 21.41 -7.80 -2.31
C ASN A 339 22.56 -6.95 -1.74
N THR A 340 23.06 -5.96 -2.47
CA THR A 340 24.10 -5.04 -1.96
C THR A 340 23.56 -4.20 -0.80
N LEU A 341 22.34 -3.67 -0.92
CA LEU A 341 21.68 -2.97 0.20
C LEU A 341 21.43 -3.91 1.39
N LYS A 342 20.90 -5.11 1.14
CA LYS A 342 20.71 -6.14 2.19
C LYS A 342 22.03 -6.48 2.91
N LYS A 343 23.16 -6.57 2.17
CA LYS A 343 24.49 -6.82 2.73
C LYS A 343 24.94 -5.71 3.67
N VAL A 344 24.91 -4.45 3.24
CA VAL A 344 25.42 -3.34 4.08
C VAL A 344 24.50 -3.07 5.28
N THR A 345 23.18 -3.17 5.11
CA THR A 345 22.23 -3.07 6.24
C THR A 345 22.40 -4.20 7.24
N LYS A 346 22.73 -5.41 6.77
CA LYS A 346 23.12 -6.52 7.65
C LYS A 346 24.41 -6.22 8.42
N ILE A 347 25.44 -5.66 7.78
CA ILE A 347 26.67 -5.25 8.45
C ILE A 347 26.38 -4.22 9.54
N LEU A 348 25.58 -3.19 9.24
CA LEU A 348 25.16 -2.18 10.21
C LEU A 348 24.48 -2.82 11.43
N LYS A 349 23.61 -3.80 11.19
CA LYS A 349 22.91 -4.52 12.27
C LYS A 349 23.84 -5.44 13.06
N ASP A 350 24.71 -6.19 12.41
CA ASP A 350 25.59 -7.16 13.06
C ASP A 350 26.70 -6.48 13.88
N GLU A 351 27.28 -5.38 13.38
CA GLU A 351 28.40 -4.69 14.04
C GLU A 351 27.94 -3.68 15.10
N PHE A 352 26.79 -3.03 14.90
CA PHE A 352 26.35 -1.91 15.74
C PHE A 352 24.97 -2.09 16.37
N ASN A 353 24.25 -3.19 16.08
CA ASN A 353 22.86 -3.43 16.48
C ASN A 353 21.85 -2.41 15.92
N LEU A 354 22.24 -1.61 14.91
CA LEU A 354 21.43 -0.53 14.36
C LEU A 354 20.61 -0.96 13.14
N VAL A 355 19.44 -0.36 12.96
CA VAL A 355 18.61 -0.45 11.75
C VAL A 355 18.49 0.93 11.15
N ALA A 356 18.79 1.07 9.86
CA ALA A 356 18.56 2.31 9.13
C ALA A 356 17.14 2.33 8.56
N ASN A 357 16.43 3.43 8.80
CA ASN A 357 15.15 3.75 8.20
C ASN A 357 15.31 4.92 7.23
N ALA A 358 14.59 4.87 6.11
CA ALA A 358 14.57 5.90 5.09
C ALA A 358 13.12 6.27 4.72
N GLY A 359 12.87 7.56 4.47
CA GLY A 359 11.70 8.08 3.77
C GLY A 359 12.16 8.90 2.56
N PHE A 360 11.30 8.99 1.54
CA PHE A 360 11.63 9.71 0.30
C PHE A 360 10.61 10.81 0.03
N GLU A 361 11.10 12.01 -0.25
CA GLU A 361 10.34 13.10 -0.88
C GLU A 361 10.67 13.06 -2.37
N MET A 362 9.78 12.53 -3.21
CA MET A 362 10.03 12.44 -4.65
C MET A 362 9.35 13.56 -5.40
N GLU A 363 10.14 14.34 -6.11
CA GLU A 363 9.67 15.36 -7.04
C GLU A 363 9.66 14.79 -8.46
N PHE A 364 8.67 15.20 -9.25
CA PHE A 364 8.53 14.75 -10.64
C PHE A 364 7.78 15.79 -11.47
N TYR A 365 8.00 15.77 -12.78
CA TYR A 365 7.24 16.59 -13.72
C TYR A 365 6.14 15.78 -14.37
N LEU A 366 4.96 16.39 -14.49
CA LEU A 366 3.92 15.96 -15.42
C LEU A 366 4.01 16.79 -16.70
N LEU A 367 4.16 16.11 -17.82
CA LEU A 367 4.23 16.69 -19.15
C LEU A 367 3.03 16.27 -19.98
N LYS A 368 2.54 17.18 -20.82
CA LYS A 368 1.50 16.93 -21.82
C LYS A 368 2.09 17.00 -23.22
N ASN A 369 1.58 16.14 -24.10
CA ASN A 369 1.96 16.16 -25.51
C ASN A 369 1.21 17.29 -26.23
N VAL A 370 1.93 18.10 -26.98
CA VAL A 370 1.39 19.12 -27.88
C VAL A 370 2.04 18.99 -29.25
N VAL A 371 1.26 19.19 -30.30
CA VAL A 371 1.79 19.23 -31.68
C VAL A 371 2.06 20.68 -32.06
N ARG A 372 3.33 21.02 -32.32
CA ARG A 372 3.73 22.33 -32.85
C ARG A 372 4.47 22.12 -34.17
N GLU A 373 4.03 22.80 -35.22
CA GLU A 373 4.63 22.72 -36.56
C GLU A 373 4.77 21.26 -37.07
N GLY A 374 3.79 20.41 -36.75
CA GLY A 374 3.80 19.00 -37.14
C GLY A 374 4.76 18.10 -36.34
N LYS A 375 5.40 18.61 -35.29
CA LYS A 375 6.24 17.84 -34.37
C LYS A 375 5.57 17.71 -33.00
N GLU A 376 5.56 16.51 -32.47
CA GLU A 376 5.17 16.28 -31.08
C GLU A 376 6.22 16.87 -30.14
N GLN A 377 5.75 17.55 -29.10
CA GLN A 377 6.56 18.14 -28.05
C GLN A 377 5.91 17.84 -26.71
N TRP A 378 6.71 17.42 -25.75
CA TRP A 378 6.28 17.31 -24.36
C TRP A 378 6.55 18.64 -23.69
N VAL A 379 5.52 19.24 -23.10
CA VAL A 379 5.61 20.52 -22.39
C VAL A 379 5.03 20.38 -20.98
N PRO A 380 5.41 21.22 -20.02
CA PRO A 380 4.85 21.19 -18.68
C PRO A 380 3.32 21.20 -18.66
N PHE A 381 2.74 20.41 -17.76
CA PHE A 381 1.29 20.32 -17.60
C PHE A 381 0.68 21.68 -17.25
N ASP A 382 1.28 22.39 -16.29
CA ASP A 382 0.95 23.74 -15.86
C ASP A 382 2.20 24.64 -15.73
N SER A 383 1.99 25.83 -15.17
CA SER A 383 3.07 26.76 -14.80
C SER A 383 2.74 27.51 -13.51
N THR A 384 2.08 26.84 -12.56
CA THR A 384 1.66 27.46 -11.30
C THR A 384 2.82 27.58 -10.32
N PRO A 385 2.79 28.56 -9.38
CA PRO A 385 3.86 28.72 -8.40
C PRO A 385 3.83 27.62 -7.32
N TYR A 386 4.92 27.55 -6.55
CA TYR A 386 5.07 26.67 -5.39
C TYR A 386 3.87 26.67 -4.44
N CYS A 387 3.44 25.48 -4.00
CA CYS A 387 2.30 25.29 -3.09
C CYS A 387 0.99 25.96 -3.53
N SER A 388 0.81 26.16 -4.84
CA SER A 388 -0.42 26.75 -5.38
C SER A 388 -1.60 25.79 -5.25
N THR A 389 -2.70 26.28 -4.67
CA THR A 389 -3.98 25.55 -4.63
C THR A 389 -4.50 25.25 -6.03
N SER A 390 -4.42 26.19 -6.97
CA SER A 390 -4.85 25.96 -8.34
C SER A 390 -3.94 24.99 -9.10
N GLY A 391 -2.64 24.96 -8.77
CA GLY A 391 -1.72 23.94 -9.26
C GLY A 391 -2.14 22.54 -8.82
N PHE A 392 -2.35 22.36 -7.51
CA PHE A 392 -2.84 21.10 -6.96
C PHE A 392 -4.21 20.69 -7.53
N ASP A 393 -5.18 21.60 -7.56
CA ASP A 393 -6.54 21.33 -8.07
C ASP A 393 -6.52 20.83 -9.53
N SER A 394 -5.59 21.34 -10.35
CA SER A 394 -5.47 20.97 -11.76
C SER A 394 -5.06 19.51 -11.99
N VAL A 395 -4.38 18.89 -11.03
CA VAL A 395 -3.91 17.49 -11.08
C VAL A 395 -4.53 16.60 -10.00
N SER A 396 -5.37 17.16 -9.12
CA SER A 396 -5.95 16.47 -7.96
C SER A 396 -6.59 15.11 -8.31
N PRO A 397 -7.38 14.94 -9.40
CA PRO A 397 -7.91 13.62 -9.76
C PRO A 397 -6.82 12.57 -10.07
N ILE A 398 -5.69 13.01 -10.65
CA ILE A 398 -4.55 12.15 -10.98
C ILE A 398 -3.84 11.76 -9.68
N LEU A 399 -3.55 12.73 -8.81
CA LEU A 399 -2.88 12.49 -7.52
C LEU A 399 -3.76 11.67 -6.55
N GLN A 400 -5.08 11.81 -6.58
CA GLN A 400 -6.01 10.95 -5.84
C GLN A 400 -5.94 9.50 -6.31
N GLU A 401 -5.85 9.26 -7.62
CA GLU A 401 -5.67 7.92 -8.18
C GLU A 401 -4.29 7.34 -7.82
N VAL A 402 -3.23 8.15 -7.91
CA VAL A 402 -1.87 7.76 -7.45
C VAL A 402 -1.89 7.38 -5.97
N ASN A 403 -2.43 8.24 -5.10
CA ASN A 403 -2.52 7.99 -3.67
C ASN A 403 -3.32 6.71 -3.37
N SER A 404 -4.48 6.53 -4.01
CA SER A 404 -5.30 5.32 -3.85
C SER A 404 -4.56 4.06 -4.30
N ALA A 405 -3.79 4.14 -5.39
CA ALA A 405 -2.97 3.04 -5.87
C ALA A 405 -1.83 2.73 -4.90
N LEU A 406 -1.10 3.72 -4.40
CA LEU A 406 -0.03 3.55 -3.39
C LEU A 406 -0.56 2.93 -2.10
N GLN A 407 -1.70 3.42 -1.59
CA GLN A 407 -2.34 2.85 -0.41
C GLN A 407 -2.72 1.37 -0.61
N SER A 408 -3.16 0.99 -1.81
CA SER A 408 -3.46 -0.42 -2.12
C SER A 408 -2.22 -1.33 -2.18
N LEU A 409 -1.03 -0.73 -2.32
CA LEU A 409 0.28 -1.38 -2.22
C LEU A 409 0.87 -1.32 -0.80
N CYS A 410 0.11 -0.83 0.19
CA CYS A 410 0.57 -0.59 1.56
C CYS A 410 1.71 0.44 1.64
N ILE A 411 1.76 1.40 0.71
CA ILE A 411 2.70 2.52 0.71
C ILE A 411 1.94 3.76 1.20
N SER A 412 2.31 4.26 2.38
CA SER A 412 1.71 5.46 2.96
C SER A 412 2.32 6.73 2.36
N VAL A 413 1.45 7.64 1.94
CA VAL A 413 1.80 8.99 1.49
C VAL A 413 1.53 9.94 2.66
N GLU A 414 2.54 10.72 3.05
CA GLU A 414 2.45 11.71 4.13
C GLU A 414 2.04 13.08 3.60
N GLN A 415 2.53 13.44 2.40
CA GLN A 415 2.30 14.76 1.83
C GLN A 415 2.27 14.74 0.30
N LEU A 416 1.48 15.66 -0.27
CA LEU A 416 1.36 15.94 -1.70
C LEU A 416 1.27 17.45 -1.90
N HIS A 417 2.02 18.04 -2.83
CA HIS A 417 1.83 19.44 -3.23
C HIS A 417 2.36 19.73 -4.64
N ALA A 418 1.95 20.87 -5.19
CA ALA A 418 2.59 21.47 -6.36
C ALA A 418 3.96 22.03 -5.94
N GLU A 419 4.99 21.75 -6.73
CA GLU A 419 6.35 22.22 -6.47
C GLU A 419 6.65 23.53 -7.23
N SER A 420 7.89 24.02 -7.15
CA SER A 420 8.32 25.32 -7.65
C SER A 420 8.51 25.36 -9.17
N GLY A 421 8.88 24.24 -9.79
CA GLY A 421 9.03 24.11 -11.24
C GLY A 421 7.71 23.95 -11.97
N LYS A 422 7.70 24.27 -13.27
CA LYS A 422 6.50 24.20 -14.10
C LYS A 422 6.02 22.75 -14.27
N GLY A 423 4.77 22.47 -13.92
CA GLY A 423 4.22 21.12 -13.94
C GLY A 423 4.94 20.15 -12.99
N GLN A 424 5.63 20.66 -11.97
CA GLN A 424 6.34 19.86 -10.98
C GLN A 424 5.45 19.60 -9.77
N PHE A 425 5.52 18.38 -9.24
CA PHE A 425 4.77 17.94 -8.08
C PHE A 425 5.67 17.11 -7.17
N GLU A 426 5.32 17.06 -5.89
CA GLU A 426 6.03 16.27 -4.89
C GLU A 426 5.09 15.27 -4.22
N ILE A 427 5.59 14.07 -3.96
CA ILE A 427 4.98 13.07 -3.07
C ILE A 427 6.00 12.68 -1.99
N ALA A 428 5.66 12.91 -0.73
CA ALA A 428 6.43 12.43 0.41
C ALA A 428 5.88 11.08 0.89
N LEU A 429 6.73 10.06 0.93
CA LEU A 429 6.39 8.74 1.46
C LEU A 429 6.76 8.62 2.94
N ALA A 430 5.95 7.86 3.68
CA ALA A 430 6.28 7.51 5.05
C ALA A 430 7.61 6.75 5.13
N HIS A 431 8.37 7.02 6.19
CA HIS A 431 9.63 6.33 6.41
C HIS A 431 9.40 4.87 6.81
N THR A 432 10.34 4.00 6.43
CA THR A 432 10.37 2.59 6.83
C THR A 432 11.80 2.08 6.77
N ASN A 433 12.03 0.79 7.04
CA ASN A 433 13.33 0.14 6.87
C ASN A 433 13.92 0.45 5.46
N CYS A 434 15.23 0.68 5.36
CA CYS A 434 15.86 1.12 4.10
C CYS A 434 15.59 0.20 2.89
N THR A 435 15.52 -1.12 3.08
CA THR A 435 15.26 -2.04 1.96
C THR A 435 13.85 -1.86 1.42
N LEU A 436 12.86 -1.82 2.32
CA LEU A 436 11.48 -1.59 1.96
C LEU A 436 11.25 -0.16 1.44
N ALA A 437 11.98 0.84 1.95
CA ALA A 437 11.91 2.20 1.44
C ALA A 437 12.37 2.30 -0.02
N ALA A 438 13.46 1.61 -0.39
CA ALA A 438 13.90 1.53 -1.78
C ALA A 438 12.89 0.78 -2.67
N ASP A 439 12.34 -0.34 -2.18
CA ASP A 439 11.29 -1.08 -2.90
C ASP A 439 10.03 -0.21 -3.11
N ASN A 440 9.63 0.56 -2.09
CA ASN A 440 8.49 1.48 -2.15
C ASN A 440 8.70 2.61 -3.15
N LEU A 441 9.91 3.19 -3.24
CA LEU A 441 10.22 4.23 -4.22
C LEU A 441 10.09 3.70 -5.66
N ILE A 442 10.55 2.47 -5.92
CA ILE A 442 10.40 1.82 -7.24
C ILE A 442 8.92 1.67 -7.60
N PHE A 443 8.12 1.14 -6.66
CA PHE A 443 6.69 0.99 -6.89
C PHE A 443 5.98 2.33 -7.04
N ALA A 444 6.41 3.37 -6.33
CA ALA A 444 5.84 4.70 -6.48
C ALA A 444 6.08 5.29 -7.88
N HIS A 445 7.29 5.16 -8.42
CA HIS A 445 7.58 5.54 -9.81
C HIS A 445 6.71 4.76 -10.81
N GLU A 446 6.54 3.44 -10.61
CA GLU A 446 5.67 2.61 -11.48
C GLU A 446 4.20 3.06 -11.43
N VAL A 447 3.70 3.39 -10.23
CA VAL A 447 2.34 3.89 -10.02
C VAL A 447 2.16 5.24 -10.74
N ILE A 448 3.03 6.20 -10.44
CA ILE A 448 2.94 7.57 -10.97
C ILE A 448 3.01 7.54 -12.51
N ARG A 449 3.99 6.82 -13.10
CA ARG A 449 4.10 6.69 -14.56
C ARG A 449 2.88 6.03 -15.18
N SER A 450 2.34 5.00 -14.53
CA SER A 450 1.20 4.26 -15.09
C SER A 450 -0.10 5.05 -15.03
N VAL A 451 -0.35 5.73 -13.91
CA VAL A 451 -1.52 6.62 -13.76
C VAL A 451 -1.38 7.83 -14.68
N ALA A 452 -0.23 8.50 -14.74
CA ALA A 452 0.00 9.61 -15.68
C ALA A 452 -0.27 9.19 -17.13
N ARG A 453 0.25 8.03 -17.56
CA ARG A 453 0.02 7.49 -18.91
C ARG A 453 -1.45 7.19 -19.19
N LYS A 454 -2.19 6.67 -18.20
CA LYS A 454 -3.64 6.45 -18.30
C LYS A 454 -4.40 7.76 -18.57
N HIS A 455 -3.89 8.88 -18.05
CA HIS A 455 -4.43 10.23 -18.27
C HIS A 455 -3.80 10.96 -19.48
N GLY A 456 -3.03 10.27 -20.33
CA GLY A 456 -2.41 10.85 -21.53
C GLY A 456 -1.23 11.78 -21.24
N LEU A 457 -0.66 11.70 -20.04
CA LEU A 457 0.51 12.49 -19.61
C LEU A 457 1.76 11.61 -19.55
N LEU A 458 2.91 12.28 -19.56
CA LEU A 458 4.22 11.69 -19.28
C LEU A 458 4.70 12.19 -17.92
N ALA A 459 4.86 11.28 -16.96
CA ALA A 459 5.56 11.56 -15.72
C ALA A 459 7.04 11.26 -15.88
N THR A 460 7.91 12.18 -15.47
CA THR A 460 9.36 12.02 -15.53
C THR A 460 10.02 12.48 -14.23
N PHE A 461 11.02 11.73 -13.78
CA PHE A 461 11.78 11.97 -12.54
C PHE A 461 13.19 12.53 -12.82
N VAL A 462 13.42 13.05 -14.02
CA VAL A 462 14.72 13.62 -14.38
C VAL A 462 15.08 14.83 -13.51
N PRO A 463 16.35 15.00 -13.12
CA PRO A 463 16.78 16.12 -12.29
C PRO A 463 16.46 17.48 -12.91
N LYS A 464 16.62 17.61 -14.23
CA LYS A 464 16.34 18.86 -14.95
C LYS A 464 15.66 18.55 -16.27
N TYR A 465 14.33 18.65 -16.28
CA TYR A 465 13.53 18.64 -17.51
C TYR A 465 13.92 19.79 -18.46
N CYS A 466 14.11 20.98 -17.89
CA CYS A 466 14.57 22.18 -18.59
C CYS A 466 15.75 22.79 -17.83
N LEU A 467 16.85 23.09 -18.52
CA LEU A 467 18.08 23.61 -17.89
C LEU A 467 17.87 25.00 -17.24
N ASP A 468 16.89 25.76 -17.70
CA ASP A 468 16.59 27.11 -17.17
C ASP A 468 15.48 27.14 -16.09
N ASP A 469 14.95 25.99 -15.66
CA ASP A 469 13.87 25.91 -14.64
C ASP A 469 14.38 25.41 -13.28
N ILE A 470 13.54 25.26 -12.26
CA ILE A 470 13.89 24.53 -11.03
C ILE A 470 14.05 23.04 -11.35
N GLY A 471 14.92 22.32 -10.61
CA GLY A 471 15.14 20.88 -10.78
C GLY A 471 14.29 20.01 -9.87
N SER A 472 14.26 18.69 -10.13
CA SER A 472 13.58 17.69 -9.31
C SER A 472 14.53 16.81 -8.51
N GLY A 473 14.33 16.77 -7.20
CA GLY A 473 15.03 15.88 -6.27
C GLY A 473 14.25 14.61 -5.93
N SER A 474 14.93 13.70 -5.23
CA SER A 474 14.29 12.63 -4.48
C SER A 474 14.93 12.56 -3.09
N HIS A 475 14.65 13.56 -2.24
CA HIS A 475 15.35 13.73 -0.97
C HIS A 475 15.17 12.50 -0.07
N VAL A 476 16.24 12.13 0.64
CA VAL A 476 16.22 10.98 1.53
C VAL A 476 16.26 11.42 2.98
N HIS A 477 15.20 11.11 3.73
CA HIS A 477 15.13 11.30 5.17
C HIS A 477 15.62 10.04 5.86
N LEU A 478 16.82 10.08 6.44
CA LEU A 478 17.48 8.95 7.07
C LEU A 478 17.43 9.04 8.59
N SER A 479 17.03 7.93 9.22
CA SER A 479 17.10 7.76 10.68
C SER A 479 17.76 6.42 11.08
N LEU A 480 18.34 6.34 12.28
CA LEU A 480 18.91 5.12 12.86
C LEU A 480 18.07 4.70 14.06
N TRP A 481 17.84 3.39 14.17
CA TRP A 481 16.96 2.83 15.18
C TRP A 481 17.62 1.65 15.89
N GLU A 482 17.38 1.56 17.20
CA GLU A 482 17.79 0.43 18.02
C GLU A 482 16.61 0.01 18.90
N HIS A 483 16.29 -1.28 18.95
CA HIS A 483 15.16 -1.83 19.73
C HIS A 483 13.80 -1.16 19.49
N GLY A 484 13.59 -0.56 18.31
CA GLY A 484 12.34 0.13 17.96
C GLY A 484 12.30 1.60 18.39
N GLU A 485 13.39 2.15 18.90
CA GLU A 485 13.54 3.57 19.25
C GLU A 485 14.51 4.28 18.31
N ASN A 486 14.24 5.55 18.00
CA ASN A 486 15.10 6.35 17.15
C ASN A 486 16.31 6.85 17.96
N VAL A 487 17.51 6.42 17.56
CA VAL A 487 18.76 6.71 18.24
C VAL A 487 19.55 7.87 17.62
N PHE A 488 19.00 8.60 16.64
CA PHE A 488 19.61 9.89 16.24
C PHE A 488 19.45 10.95 17.32
N MET A 489 18.35 10.91 18.06
CA MET A 489 18.02 11.94 19.05
C MET A 489 19.04 11.91 20.19
N GLY A 490 19.72 13.04 20.41
CA GLY A 490 20.59 13.20 21.56
C GLY A 490 19.82 13.52 22.83
N SER A 491 20.45 13.32 23.99
CA SER A 491 19.94 13.84 25.26
C SER A 491 19.98 15.38 25.26
N VAL A 492 19.16 16.01 26.10
CA VAL A 492 19.19 17.48 26.30
C VAL A 492 20.61 17.92 26.65
N GLY A 493 21.15 18.89 25.89
CA GLY A 493 22.51 19.40 26.02
C GLY A 493 23.58 18.66 25.20
N SER A 494 23.20 17.65 24.41
CA SER A 494 24.08 17.03 23.42
C SER A 494 24.53 18.01 22.35
N GLN A 495 25.76 17.84 21.85
CA GLN A 495 26.30 18.66 20.78
C GLN A 495 25.40 18.50 19.53
N TYR A 496 24.89 19.62 19.03
CA TYR A 496 23.94 19.69 17.90
C TYR A 496 22.58 18.98 18.10
N GLY A 497 22.23 18.52 19.30
CA GLY A 497 20.96 17.83 19.55
C GLY A 497 20.91 16.38 19.05
N MET A 498 22.06 15.79 18.73
CA MET A 498 22.19 14.45 18.17
C MET A 498 23.00 13.53 19.08
N SER A 499 22.75 12.23 18.97
CA SER A 499 23.54 11.22 19.65
C SER A 499 24.93 11.08 19.01
N ILE A 500 25.90 10.54 19.77
CA ILE A 500 27.25 10.25 19.26
C ILE A 500 27.18 9.29 18.07
N LEU A 501 26.34 8.26 18.14
CA LEU A 501 26.16 7.30 17.05
C LEU A 501 25.61 7.97 15.78
N GLY A 502 24.61 8.83 15.95
CA GLY A 502 24.03 9.59 14.85
C GLY A 502 25.05 10.52 14.19
N GLU A 503 25.81 11.26 15.01
CA GLU A 503 26.88 12.15 14.53
C GLU A 503 27.94 11.35 13.76
N GLN A 504 28.45 10.25 14.33
CA GLN A 504 29.48 9.42 13.71
C GLN A 504 29.03 8.84 12.37
N PHE A 505 27.81 8.31 12.32
CA PHE A 505 27.24 7.80 11.07
C PHE A 505 27.17 8.91 10.01
N MET A 506 26.62 10.08 10.35
CA MET A 506 26.49 11.17 9.39
C MET A 506 27.82 11.84 9.05
N ALA A 507 28.82 11.78 9.92
CA ALA A 507 30.19 12.19 9.63
C ALA A 507 30.82 11.28 8.55
N GLY A 508 30.53 9.98 8.57
CA GLY A 508 30.87 9.05 7.49
C GLY A 508 30.20 9.43 6.18
N VAL A 509 28.88 9.65 6.19
CA VAL A 509 28.13 10.10 5.01
C VAL A 509 28.70 11.42 4.47
N PHE A 510 28.98 12.39 5.34
CA PHE A 510 29.59 13.67 4.98
C PHE A 510 30.97 13.49 4.33
N HIS A 511 31.83 12.64 4.91
CA HIS A 511 33.17 12.39 4.39
C HIS A 511 33.16 11.78 2.99
N HIS A 512 32.30 10.78 2.77
CA HIS A 512 32.19 10.04 1.51
C HIS A 512 31.25 10.69 0.49
N LEU A 513 30.60 11.82 0.82
CA LEU A 513 29.58 12.44 -0.02
C LEU A 513 30.01 12.65 -1.48
N PRO A 514 31.24 13.13 -1.79
CA PRO A 514 31.70 13.27 -3.17
C PRO A 514 31.65 11.95 -3.98
N SER A 515 32.00 10.82 -3.36
CA SER A 515 31.94 9.48 -3.95
C SER A 515 30.51 8.95 -4.04
N VAL A 516 29.71 9.18 -3.00
CA VAL A 516 28.29 8.77 -2.91
C VAL A 516 27.45 9.38 -4.04
N LEU A 517 27.78 10.61 -4.47
CA LEU A 517 27.10 11.28 -5.60
C LEU A 517 27.11 10.46 -6.90
N ALA A 518 28.11 9.62 -7.15
CA ALA A 518 28.11 8.74 -8.34
C ALA A 518 26.96 7.71 -8.35
N PHE A 519 26.33 7.47 -7.19
CA PHE A 519 25.17 6.58 -7.03
C PHE A 519 23.84 7.35 -6.89
N ILE A 520 23.84 8.46 -6.16
CA ILE A 520 22.61 9.21 -5.82
C ILE A 520 22.30 10.37 -6.79
N ALA A 521 23.31 10.82 -7.55
CA ALA A 521 23.24 11.84 -8.59
C ALA A 521 23.91 11.30 -9.87
N PRO A 522 23.32 10.28 -10.51
CA PRO A 522 24.03 9.37 -11.40
C PRO A 522 24.26 9.87 -12.83
N LEU A 523 23.73 11.02 -13.22
CA LEU A 523 23.80 11.51 -14.62
C LEU A 523 24.45 12.89 -14.67
N PRO A 524 25.06 13.30 -15.80
CA PRO A 524 25.48 14.70 -15.98
C PRO A 524 24.35 15.71 -15.70
N ASN A 525 23.11 15.35 -16.07
CA ASN A 525 21.90 16.14 -15.78
C ASN A 525 21.63 16.33 -14.27
N SER A 526 22.10 15.43 -13.41
CA SER A 526 22.05 15.57 -11.95
C SER A 526 22.90 16.76 -11.47
N TYR A 527 24.04 17.02 -12.10
CA TYR A 527 24.94 18.11 -11.74
C TYR A 527 24.50 19.46 -12.31
N ASP A 528 23.60 19.44 -13.30
CA ASP A 528 22.85 20.63 -13.73
C ASP A 528 21.80 21.04 -12.69
N ARG A 529 21.29 20.09 -11.88
CA ARG A 529 20.45 20.38 -10.70
C ARG A 529 21.30 20.88 -9.52
N ILE A 530 22.47 20.30 -9.27
CA ILE A 530 23.31 20.62 -8.11
C ILE A 530 24.07 21.95 -8.32
N LYS A 531 23.36 23.07 -8.20
CA LYS A 531 23.90 24.43 -8.36
C LYS A 531 23.59 25.31 -7.14
N PRO A 532 24.44 26.29 -6.80
CA PRO A 532 24.16 27.23 -5.71
C PRO A 532 22.82 27.96 -5.91
N ASN A 533 22.09 28.22 -4.82
CA ASN A 533 20.82 28.97 -4.83
C ASN A 533 19.66 28.23 -5.51
N THR A 534 19.70 26.91 -5.56
CA THR A 534 18.62 26.07 -6.13
C THR A 534 18.05 25.09 -5.11
N TRP A 535 18.38 25.24 -3.82
CA TRP A 535 17.97 24.33 -2.74
C TRP A 535 18.35 22.85 -2.97
N SER A 536 19.39 22.60 -3.76
CA SER A 536 19.84 21.24 -4.14
C SER A 536 21.02 20.72 -3.33
N GLY A 537 21.64 21.55 -2.49
CA GLY A 537 22.86 21.20 -1.75
C GLY A 537 24.13 21.22 -2.59
N ALA A 538 24.65 22.41 -2.96
CA ALA A 538 25.78 22.53 -3.90
C ALA A 538 27.18 22.62 -3.25
N TYR A 539 27.24 22.74 -1.92
CA TYR A 539 28.47 22.91 -1.16
C TYR A 539 28.71 21.72 -0.25
N HIS A 540 29.98 21.38 -0.01
CA HIS A 540 30.36 20.28 0.87
C HIS A 540 30.25 20.71 2.33
N CYS A 541 29.01 20.84 2.80
CA CYS A 541 28.66 21.24 4.16
C CYS A 541 27.46 20.43 4.68
N TRP A 542 27.17 20.59 5.96
CA TRP A 542 25.90 20.19 6.56
C TRP A 542 25.39 21.36 7.40
N GLY A 543 24.09 21.42 7.66
CA GLY A 543 23.52 22.54 8.41
C GLY A 543 22.19 22.21 9.09
N ARG A 544 21.86 22.97 10.12
CA ARG A 544 20.61 22.81 10.86
C ARG A 544 19.49 23.57 10.18
N GLU A 545 18.46 22.85 9.74
CA GLU A 545 17.35 23.42 8.99
C GLU A 545 17.77 24.24 7.74
N ASN A 546 19.01 24.04 7.25
CA ASN A 546 19.57 24.76 6.12
C ASN A 546 19.24 24.04 4.81
N ARG A 547 18.26 24.55 4.07
CA ARG A 547 17.82 23.97 2.79
C ARG A 547 18.85 24.07 1.65
N GLU A 548 19.90 24.88 1.80
CA GLU A 548 21.02 24.96 0.84
C GLU A 548 22.15 23.97 1.15
N ALA A 549 22.12 23.28 2.29
CA ALA A 549 23.09 22.25 2.63
C ALA A 549 22.66 20.89 2.04
N PRO A 550 23.58 20.08 1.48
CA PRO A 550 23.25 18.75 0.96
C PRO A 550 22.85 17.76 2.06
N LEU A 551 23.37 17.95 3.28
CA LEU A 551 22.99 17.22 4.49
C LEU A 551 22.35 18.20 5.47
N ARG A 552 21.06 18.05 5.69
CA ARG A 552 20.28 18.93 6.56
C ARG A 552 19.75 18.13 7.75
N THR A 553 19.89 18.64 8.96
CA THR A 553 19.11 18.07 10.08
C THR A 553 17.67 18.54 9.94
N ALA A 554 16.73 17.62 10.14
CA ALA A 554 15.31 17.95 10.17
C ALA A 554 14.72 17.56 11.53
N SER A 555 13.91 18.46 12.08
CA SER A 555 13.07 18.21 13.25
C SER A 555 11.60 18.39 12.83
N PRO A 556 10.83 17.30 12.62
CA PRO A 556 9.46 17.39 12.14
C PRO A 556 8.56 18.07 13.18
N PRO A 557 7.43 18.67 12.75
CA PRO A 557 6.48 19.29 13.66
C PRO A 557 6.06 18.35 14.80
N GLY A 558 6.14 18.83 16.05
CA GLY A 558 5.85 18.03 17.25
C GLY A 558 7.09 17.41 17.91
N VAL A 559 8.26 17.45 17.25
CA VAL A 559 9.56 17.14 17.86
C VAL A 559 10.22 18.45 18.30
N SER A 560 10.87 18.45 19.47
CA SER A 560 11.60 19.63 19.96
C SER A 560 12.69 20.05 18.96
N SER A 561 12.80 21.34 18.68
CA SER A 561 13.89 21.90 17.85
C SER A 561 15.28 21.75 18.48
N GLU A 562 15.35 21.31 19.74
CA GLU A 562 16.61 21.02 20.44
C GLU A 562 17.17 19.62 20.15
N VAL A 563 16.40 18.75 19.48
CA VAL A 563 16.84 17.40 19.11
C VAL A 563 16.72 17.16 17.61
N VAL A 564 17.63 16.34 17.09
CA VAL A 564 17.64 15.93 15.68
C VAL A 564 17.07 14.52 15.57
N SER A 565 15.93 14.37 14.90
CA SER A 565 15.32 13.05 14.68
C SER A 565 15.84 12.35 13.43
N ASN A 566 16.22 13.10 12.41
CA ASN A 566 16.69 12.56 11.14
C ASN A 566 17.56 13.57 10.39
N PHE A 567 18.30 13.06 9.40
CA PHE A 567 18.95 13.88 8.39
C PHE A 567 18.23 13.75 7.06
N GLU A 568 18.15 14.84 6.32
CA GLU A 568 17.71 14.93 4.94
C GLU A 568 18.94 15.01 4.03
N ILE A 569 19.04 14.11 3.05
CA ILE A 569 20.06 14.12 2.01
C ILE A 569 19.43 14.67 0.73
N LYS A 570 19.77 15.91 0.37
CA LYS A 570 19.10 16.67 -0.70
C LYS A 570 19.62 16.38 -2.11
N SER A 571 20.86 15.92 -2.20
CA SER A 571 21.54 15.70 -3.47
C SER A 571 21.07 14.44 -4.21
N PHE A 572 20.22 13.62 -3.59
CA PHE A 572 19.63 12.45 -4.21
C PHE A 572 18.57 12.86 -5.23
N ASP A 573 18.56 12.24 -6.41
CA ASP A 573 17.59 12.51 -7.47
C ASP A 573 16.88 11.26 -8.01
N GLY A 574 15.81 11.48 -8.78
CA GLY A 574 14.94 10.43 -9.30
C GLY A 574 15.53 9.53 -10.38
N CYS A 575 16.76 9.81 -10.86
CA CYS A 575 17.49 8.92 -11.77
C CYS A 575 18.32 7.86 -11.05
N ALA A 576 18.53 7.99 -9.74
CA ALA A 576 19.29 7.04 -8.94
C ALA A 576 18.61 5.66 -8.86
N ASN A 577 19.43 4.60 -8.87
CA ASN A 577 18.97 3.29 -8.42
C ASN A 577 18.82 3.35 -6.89
N PRO A 578 17.60 3.23 -6.33
CA PRO A 578 17.38 3.47 -4.91
C PRO A 578 18.07 2.46 -4.00
N HIS A 579 18.25 1.22 -4.46
CA HIS A 579 19.03 0.23 -3.71
C HIS A 579 20.51 0.59 -3.66
N LEU A 580 21.12 0.99 -4.78
CA LEU A 580 22.53 1.39 -4.82
C LEU A 580 22.76 2.70 -4.05
N GLY A 581 21.88 3.67 -4.21
CA GLY A 581 21.94 4.95 -3.52
C GLY A 581 21.93 4.77 -2.00
N LEU A 582 20.91 4.08 -1.45
CA LEU A 582 20.88 3.78 -0.02
C LEU A 582 22.03 2.87 0.42
N ALA A 583 22.48 1.93 -0.41
CA ALA A 583 23.61 1.08 -0.05
C ALA A 583 24.89 1.90 0.12
N SER A 584 25.14 2.86 -0.79
CA SER A 584 26.30 3.76 -0.70
C SER A 584 26.25 4.66 0.55
N ILE A 585 25.06 5.19 0.89
CA ILE A 585 24.85 6.01 2.09
C ILE A 585 25.09 5.18 3.36
N VAL A 586 24.52 3.98 3.45
CA VAL A 586 24.69 3.08 4.60
C VAL A 586 26.15 2.63 4.73
N ALA A 587 26.82 2.30 3.61
CA ALA A 587 28.23 1.94 3.62
C ALA A 587 29.12 3.08 4.14
N ALA A 588 28.88 4.31 3.69
CA ALA A 588 29.57 5.50 4.18
C ALA A 588 29.33 5.73 5.69
N GLY A 589 28.10 5.54 6.16
CA GLY A 589 27.78 5.70 7.58
C GLY A 589 28.39 4.61 8.48
N ILE A 590 28.47 3.37 8.00
CA ILE A 590 29.19 2.28 8.70
C ILE A 590 30.65 2.66 8.92
N ASP A 591 31.29 3.23 7.90
CA ASP A 591 32.67 3.68 8.03
C ASP A 591 32.83 4.81 9.06
N GLY A 592 31.90 5.77 9.07
CA GLY A 592 31.85 6.82 10.09
C GLY A 592 31.79 6.28 11.52
N LEU A 593 30.97 5.24 11.74
CA LEU A 593 30.88 4.52 13.01
C LEU A 593 32.19 3.78 13.34
N ARG A 594 32.77 3.03 12.38
CA ARG A 594 34.01 2.26 12.59
C ARG A 594 35.20 3.16 12.94
N ARG A 595 35.31 4.32 12.29
CA ARG A 595 36.41 5.28 12.48
C ARG A 595 36.12 6.32 13.56
N ASN A 596 34.93 6.29 14.17
CA ASN A 596 34.46 7.27 15.15
C ASN A 596 34.61 8.72 14.63
N LEU A 597 34.21 8.97 13.39
CA LEU A 597 34.34 10.29 12.77
C LEU A 597 33.45 11.32 13.48
N SER A 598 33.82 12.60 13.41
CA SER A 598 33.02 13.71 13.93
C SER A 598 32.62 14.63 12.79
N LEU A 599 31.42 15.21 12.90
CA LEU A 599 30.97 16.20 11.94
C LEU A 599 31.78 17.50 12.11
N PRO A 600 32.08 18.24 11.03
CA PRO A 600 32.65 19.58 11.17
C PRO A 600 31.60 20.52 11.76
N MET A 601 31.97 21.77 12.05
CA MET A 601 31.00 22.78 12.47
C MET A 601 29.89 22.95 11.42
N PRO A 602 28.61 23.01 11.84
CA PRO A 602 27.50 23.18 10.90
C PRO A 602 27.55 24.54 10.23
N THR A 603 27.10 24.57 8.98
CA THR A 603 26.85 25.79 8.22
C THR A 603 25.37 26.14 8.33
N ASP A 604 25.01 26.96 9.31
CA ASP A 604 23.61 27.36 9.56
C ASP A 604 23.22 28.65 8.80
N THR A 605 24.17 29.26 8.10
CA THR A 605 23.93 30.39 7.20
C THR A 605 23.86 29.93 5.75
N HIS A 606 23.47 30.84 4.85
CA HIS A 606 23.59 30.59 3.41
C HIS A 606 25.05 30.20 3.07
N PRO A 607 25.29 29.03 2.44
CA PRO A 607 26.63 28.60 2.07
C PRO A 607 27.26 29.56 1.05
N GLY A 608 28.33 30.23 1.45
CA GLY A 608 29.06 31.16 0.60
C GLY A 608 30.10 30.49 -0.30
N ASN A 609 30.68 31.28 -1.21
CA ASN A 609 31.75 30.84 -2.12
C ASN A 609 33.07 30.45 -1.41
N ASP A 610 33.17 30.69 -0.11
CA ASP A 610 34.28 30.32 0.76
C ASP A 610 34.26 28.84 1.15
N LEU A 611 33.11 28.17 1.01
CA LEU A 611 32.99 26.74 1.23
C LEU A 611 33.36 25.95 -0.03
N ARG A 612 33.99 24.78 0.18
CA ARG A 612 34.30 23.84 -0.91
C ARG A 612 33.00 23.42 -1.59
N ARG A 613 32.96 23.45 -2.92
CA ARG A 613 31.86 22.89 -3.70
C ARG A 613 31.84 21.37 -3.60
N LEU A 614 30.65 20.78 -3.61
CA LEU A 614 30.52 19.38 -4.01
C LEU A 614 30.93 19.23 -5.48
N PRO A 615 31.25 18.00 -5.92
CA PRO A 615 31.50 17.70 -7.33
C PRO A 615 30.56 18.47 -8.27
N GLU A 616 31.12 19.24 -9.20
CA GLU A 616 30.37 20.09 -10.12
C GLU A 616 29.98 19.36 -11.41
N GLU A 617 30.63 18.22 -11.66
CA GLU A 617 30.40 17.33 -12.79
C GLU A 617 30.48 15.87 -12.35
N LEU A 618 29.78 14.98 -13.06
CA LEU A 618 29.76 13.53 -12.77
C LEU A 618 31.17 12.92 -12.78
N LEU A 619 32.08 13.45 -13.60
CA LEU A 619 33.45 12.97 -13.67
C LEU A 619 34.18 13.10 -12.33
N GLU A 620 33.97 14.20 -11.60
CA GLU A 620 34.62 14.43 -10.30
C GLU A 620 34.14 13.43 -9.25
N SER A 621 32.86 13.07 -9.26
CA SER A 621 32.32 12.01 -8.40
C SER A 621 32.82 10.61 -8.77
N VAL A 622 33.01 10.34 -10.07
CA VAL A 622 33.63 9.10 -10.52
C VAL A 622 35.09 9.01 -10.08
N VAL A 623 35.85 10.11 -10.16
CA VAL A 623 37.23 10.18 -9.65
C VAL A 623 37.25 9.94 -8.15
N ALA A 624 36.39 10.61 -7.38
CA ALA A 624 36.28 10.41 -5.93
C ALA A 624 35.94 8.94 -5.58
N LEU A 625 34.97 8.33 -6.27
CA LEU A 625 34.61 6.92 -6.07
C LEU A 625 35.77 5.96 -6.41
N ASN A 626 36.57 6.28 -7.42
CA ASN A 626 37.75 5.51 -7.77
C ASN A 626 38.89 5.63 -6.75
N GLU A 627 38.88 6.62 -5.87
CA GLU A 627 39.84 6.77 -4.76
C GLU A 627 39.29 6.19 -3.44
N ASP A 628 38.00 5.88 -3.39
CA ASP A 628 37.28 5.44 -2.19
C ASP A 628 37.33 3.92 -1.97
N GLU A 629 38.45 3.46 -1.41
CA GLU A 629 38.67 2.02 -1.13
C GLU A 629 37.65 1.43 -0.13
N ILE A 630 37.06 2.26 0.73
CA ILE A 630 36.06 1.81 1.71
C ILE A 630 34.75 1.49 1.01
N LEU A 631 34.24 2.38 0.16
CA LEU A 631 33.02 2.11 -0.60
C LEU A 631 33.22 0.94 -1.58
N LYS A 632 34.38 0.84 -2.24
CA LYS A 632 34.70 -0.32 -3.08
C LYS A 632 34.64 -1.64 -2.31
N SER A 633 35.23 -1.69 -1.12
CA SER A 633 35.22 -2.88 -0.27
C SER A 633 33.81 -3.24 0.21
N LEU A 634 33.07 -2.26 0.75
CA LEU A 634 31.75 -2.50 1.32
C LEU A 634 30.67 -2.80 0.27
N LEU A 635 30.67 -2.09 -0.86
CA LEU A 635 29.69 -2.30 -1.94
C LEU A 635 30.07 -3.49 -2.83
N GLY A 636 31.37 -3.68 -3.08
CA GLY A 636 31.94 -4.74 -3.91
C GLY A 636 32.61 -4.18 -5.16
N GLU A 637 33.89 -4.48 -5.34
CA GLU A 637 34.74 -3.90 -6.39
C GLU A 637 34.16 -4.06 -7.80
N LYS A 638 33.59 -5.23 -8.12
CA LYS A 638 33.03 -5.48 -9.44
C LYS A 638 31.79 -4.64 -9.74
N LEU A 639 30.91 -4.48 -8.75
CA LEU A 639 29.74 -3.61 -8.88
C LEU A 639 30.15 -2.14 -9.01
N VAL A 640 31.13 -1.69 -8.22
CA VAL A 640 31.67 -0.33 -8.35
C VAL A 640 32.30 -0.10 -9.72
N ALA A 641 33.07 -1.06 -10.25
CA ALA A 641 33.62 -0.99 -11.60
C ALA A 641 32.52 -0.90 -12.68
N ALA A 642 31.42 -1.66 -12.54
CA ALA A 642 30.27 -1.55 -13.43
C ALA A 642 29.60 -0.17 -13.37
N VAL A 643 29.36 0.37 -12.17
CA VAL A 643 28.80 1.72 -12.03
C VAL A 643 29.74 2.74 -12.65
N THR A 644 31.03 2.72 -12.33
CA THR A 644 32.03 3.61 -12.92
C THR A 644 32.04 3.56 -14.46
N GLY A 645 32.04 2.36 -15.05
CA GLY A 645 31.99 2.20 -16.51
C GLY A 645 30.73 2.81 -17.15
N ILE A 646 29.56 2.60 -16.52
CA ILE A 646 28.30 3.21 -16.95
C ILE A 646 28.39 4.75 -16.89
N ARG A 647 28.83 5.31 -15.77
CA ARG A 647 28.96 6.77 -15.59
C ARG A 647 29.91 7.39 -16.62
N MET A 648 31.04 6.74 -16.91
CA MET A 648 31.97 7.19 -17.94
C MET A 648 31.35 7.19 -19.34
N ALA A 649 30.56 6.17 -19.68
CA ALA A 649 29.84 6.15 -20.95
C ALA A 649 28.80 7.27 -21.04
N GLU A 650 28.10 7.57 -19.95
CA GLU A 650 27.11 8.65 -19.88
C GLU A 650 27.76 10.03 -19.99
N ILE A 651 28.89 10.27 -19.29
CA ILE A 651 29.70 11.48 -19.44
C ILE A 651 30.06 11.71 -20.90
N ASN A 652 30.60 10.68 -21.57
CA ASN A 652 31.01 10.78 -22.97
C ASN A 652 29.83 11.07 -23.91
N TYR A 653 28.69 10.40 -23.72
CA TYR A 653 27.53 10.56 -24.59
C TYR A 653 26.89 11.96 -24.47
N TYR A 654 26.57 12.39 -23.25
CA TYR A 654 25.94 13.69 -23.02
C TYR A 654 26.92 14.86 -23.19
N GLY A 655 28.23 14.63 -23.03
CA GLY A 655 29.26 15.61 -23.36
C GLY A 655 29.39 15.89 -24.86
N ASN A 656 29.14 14.88 -25.70
CA ASN A 656 29.21 15.00 -27.17
C ASN A 656 27.96 15.64 -27.79
N ASP A 657 26.78 15.45 -27.18
CA ASP A 657 25.53 16.07 -27.60
C ASP A 657 24.79 16.68 -26.40
N LYS A 658 24.90 18.00 -26.26
CA LYS A 658 24.27 18.76 -25.17
C LYS A 658 22.74 18.74 -25.21
N GLU A 659 22.12 18.34 -26.32
CA GLU A 659 20.66 18.25 -26.43
C GLU A 659 20.15 16.84 -26.11
N ALA A 660 21.04 15.85 -26.00
CA ALA A 660 20.67 14.46 -25.76
C ALA A 660 19.99 14.25 -24.39
N TYR A 661 20.21 15.14 -23.41
CA TYR A 661 19.52 15.07 -22.11
C TYR A 661 17.99 15.15 -22.28
N LYS A 662 17.48 15.79 -23.33
CA LYS A 662 16.03 15.89 -23.60
C LYS A 662 15.38 14.52 -23.82
N GLN A 663 16.15 13.50 -24.18
CA GLN A 663 15.65 12.12 -24.31
C GLN A 663 15.47 11.42 -22.96
N LEU A 664 16.09 11.92 -21.88
CA LEU A 664 16.00 11.33 -20.55
C LEU A 664 14.56 11.31 -20.02
N ILE A 665 13.71 12.25 -20.44
CA ILE A 665 12.30 12.35 -20.02
C ILE A 665 11.48 11.09 -20.37
N HIS A 666 11.95 10.30 -21.33
CA HIS A 666 11.32 9.05 -21.75
C HIS A 666 11.90 7.82 -21.03
N ARG A 667 13.01 8.00 -20.32
CA ARG A 667 13.79 6.93 -19.67
C ARG A 667 13.57 6.92 -18.16
N TYR A 668 13.44 8.10 -17.57
CA TYR A 668 13.17 8.33 -16.16
C TYR A 668 11.92 9.19 -16.04
#